data_AF-A0A5J4Q7A9-F1
#
_entry.id   AF-A0A5J4Q7A9-F1
#
_cell.length_a   1.000
_cell.length_b   1.000
_cell.length_c   1.000
_cell.angle_alpha   90.00
_cell.angle_beta   90.00
_cell.angle_gamma   90.00
#
_symmetry.space_group_name_H-M   'P 1'
#
loop_
_entity.id
_entity.type
_entity.pdbx_description
1 polymer ?
#
loop_
_entity_poly.entity_id
_entity_poly.type
_entity_poly.pdbx_seq_one_letter_code
_entity_poly.pdbx_strand_id
1 'polypeptide(L)'
;SYLTGLSIGVHLLNLLCLPAIVLIYYYKKNPQANVKESLLALLGSAVLVVAVLYGIVPGVVKVGGWFELLFVNGMGLPFNTGVIVYIVALTAVIIWSVYESYVEKNRKRMNLSFLVTFAMLGIPFYGYGASSIVIGLLVLFLLGVYLSSSKKANKKYKVGARTMNTALLCVMMIMVGYSSYALIVIRSTANTPMDQNSPEDIFTLGEYLGREQYGTRPLFYGPAYSSQVALDVKDGYCEPRQKAERVKYIRKEKQSPNEKDQYVQVPGRIDYEYAQNMLFPRMYSSTHAKEYEHWVKVKGHNVSYDRCGENIMVKIPTQWENIKFLFTYQLNYMYWRYFMWNFAGRQNDAQGNGGIENGNWVTGIPFIDDILIGSHKMPKEMDNNKGHNVYYCLPLLLGIVGLLWQSYRGKKGIRQFWVVFFLFFMTGIAIILYLNQTPTQPRERDYAYAGSFYAFAIWIGMGMAGVAQLLRNYCKLKELPAAIASLVCLLVPVQMAGQTWDDHDRSGRYVCRDFGQNYLMSTQESGNPILFTNGDNDTFPLWYNLETEEFRTDVRTCNLSYLQTDWYIDQMKRPAYNSPALPITWNHSEYREGTNEYVSIHPEYKKQIDEMYGITNTKDRSAIPPNVREDVRKAFGDNPY
;
A
#
# COMPACT_ATOMS: atom_id res chain seq x y z
N SER A 1 22.06 -10.72 -1.78
CA SER A 1 21.98 -9.44 -2.51
C SER A 1 21.12 -9.59 -3.75
N TYR A 2 21.45 -10.49 -4.69
CA TYR A 2 20.71 -10.70 -5.94
C TYR A 2 19.19 -10.94 -5.76
N LEU A 3 18.81 -12.04 -5.10
CA LEU A 3 17.39 -12.38 -4.89
C LEU A 3 16.63 -11.31 -4.08
N THR A 4 17.27 -10.71 -3.09
CA THR A 4 16.67 -9.67 -2.26
C THR A 4 16.47 -8.35 -3.02
N GLY A 5 17.45 -7.93 -3.82
CA GLY A 5 17.34 -6.70 -4.61
C GLY A 5 16.26 -6.78 -5.68
N LEU A 6 16.23 -7.88 -6.43
CA LEU A 6 15.19 -8.13 -7.44
C LEU A 6 13.79 -8.22 -6.83
N SER A 7 13.64 -8.97 -5.73
CA SER A 7 12.33 -9.17 -5.09
C SER A 7 11.74 -7.87 -4.52
N ILE A 8 12.56 -6.96 -3.98
CA ILE A 8 12.07 -5.65 -3.50
C ILE A 8 11.49 -4.82 -4.66
N GLY A 9 12.04 -4.96 -5.87
CA GLY A 9 11.51 -4.29 -7.05
C GLY A 9 10.20 -4.86 -7.58
N VAL A 10 9.96 -6.16 -7.40
CA VAL A 10 8.68 -6.78 -7.75
C VAL A 10 7.60 -6.48 -6.70
N HIS A 11 7.96 -6.53 -5.42
CA HIS A 11 7.00 -6.29 -4.34
C HIS A 11 7.69 -5.74 -3.07
N LEU A 12 7.22 -4.58 -2.59
CA LEU A 12 7.83 -3.87 -1.45
C LEU A 12 7.74 -4.65 -0.12
N LEU A 13 6.74 -5.52 0.07
CA LEU A 13 6.65 -6.40 1.26
C LEU A 13 7.88 -7.30 1.46
N ASN A 14 8.69 -7.56 0.43
CA ASN A 14 9.93 -8.31 0.57
C ASN A 14 10.96 -7.62 1.48
N LEU A 15 10.80 -6.31 1.75
CA LEU A 15 11.59 -5.57 2.74
C LEU A 15 11.44 -6.14 4.16
N LEU A 16 10.32 -6.79 4.47
CA LEU A 16 10.06 -7.38 5.78
C LEU A 16 10.97 -8.58 6.08
N CYS A 17 11.59 -9.16 5.05
CA CYS A 17 12.58 -10.23 5.20
C CYS A 17 13.98 -9.69 5.57
N LEU A 18 14.24 -8.39 5.42
CA LEU A 18 15.56 -7.81 5.65
C LEU A 18 16.09 -8.05 7.07
N PRO A 19 15.31 -7.88 8.15
CA PRO A 19 15.80 -8.14 9.50
C PRO A 19 16.31 -9.58 9.69
N ALA A 20 15.59 -10.58 9.17
CA ALA A 20 16.01 -11.97 9.23
C ALA A 20 17.30 -12.22 8.41
N ILE A 21 17.38 -11.65 7.20
CA ILE A 21 18.58 -11.77 6.34
C ILE A 21 19.80 -11.12 6.98
N VAL A 22 19.63 -9.93 7.58
CA VAL A 22 20.71 -9.23 8.30
C VAL A 22 21.20 -10.06 9.48
N LEU A 23 20.29 -10.68 10.25
CA LEU A 23 20.67 -11.60 11.32
C LEU A 23 21.45 -12.82 10.80
N ILE A 24 21.01 -13.44 9.69
CA ILE A 24 21.73 -14.56 9.07
C ILE A 24 23.16 -14.14 8.69
N TYR A 25 23.29 -13.00 8.01
CA TYR A 25 24.59 -12.46 7.61
C TYR A 25 25.46 -12.16 8.83
N TYR A 26 24.88 -11.51 9.86
CA TYR A 26 25.58 -11.12 11.06
C TYR A 26 26.09 -12.33 11.85
N TYR A 27 25.26 -13.35 12.06
CA TYR A 27 25.66 -14.57 12.77
C TYR A 27 26.68 -15.41 11.99
N LYS A 28 26.66 -15.37 10.66
CA LYS A 28 27.70 -16.02 9.84
C LYS A 28 29.06 -15.35 10.01
N LYS A 29 29.09 -14.01 10.13
CA LYS A 29 30.34 -13.25 10.34
C LYS A 29 30.77 -13.18 11.80
N ASN A 30 29.84 -13.27 12.74
CA ASN A 30 30.10 -13.20 14.19
C ASN A 30 29.54 -14.46 14.87
N PRO A 31 30.23 -15.62 14.77
CA PRO A 31 29.75 -16.89 15.33
C PRO A 31 29.69 -16.92 16.85
N GLN A 32 30.16 -15.90 17.55
CA GLN A 32 30.05 -15.76 19.00
C GLN A 32 29.07 -14.65 19.43
N ALA A 33 28.23 -14.19 18.49
CA ALA A 33 27.29 -13.12 18.75
C ALA A 33 26.40 -13.39 19.98
N ASN A 34 26.24 -12.34 20.79
CA ASN A 34 25.37 -12.32 21.96
C ASN A 34 24.05 -11.59 21.65
N VAL A 35 23.12 -11.57 22.62
CA VAL A 35 21.80 -10.94 22.45
C VAL A 35 21.91 -9.43 22.17
N LYS A 36 22.81 -8.72 22.85
CA LYS A 36 23.01 -7.26 22.65
C LYS A 36 23.43 -6.95 21.22
N GLU A 37 24.38 -7.72 20.70
CA GLU A 37 24.87 -7.62 19.33
C GLU A 37 23.79 -7.96 18.29
N SER A 38 22.93 -8.93 18.62
CA SER A 38 21.78 -9.29 17.78
C SER A 38 20.76 -8.15 17.71
N LEU A 39 20.45 -7.52 18.84
CA LEU A 39 19.58 -6.35 18.91
C LEU A 39 20.15 -5.15 18.16
N LEU A 40 21.46 -4.93 18.22
CA LEU A 40 22.14 -3.91 17.41
C LEU A 40 22.02 -4.18 15.91
N ALA A 41 22.19 -5.44 15.48
CA ALA A 41 22.02 -5.82 14.08
C ALA A 41 20.56 -5.61 13.61
N LEU A 42 19.59 -5.85 14.48
CA LEU A 42 18.16 -5.61 14.21
C LEU A 42 17.83 -4.12 14.14
N LEU A 43 18.39 -3.30 15.02
CA LEU A 43 18.22 -1.86 14.92
C LEU A 43 18.83 -1.32 13.61
N GLY A 44 20.00 -1.83 13.22
CA GLY A 44 20.60 -1.52 11.93
C GLY A 44 19.75 -1.96 10.73
N SER A 45 19.07 -3.10 10.82
CA SER A 45 18.16 -3.55 9.75
C SER A 45 16.87 -2.75 9.70
N ALA A 46 16.33 -2.30 10.83
CA ALA A 46 15.18 -1.39 10.87
C ALA A 46 15.51 -0.06 10.18
N VAL A 47 16.70 0.51 10.45
CA VAL A 47 17.18 1.71 9.75
C VAL A 47 17.32 1.46 8.25
N LEU A 48 17.81 0.29 7.85
CA LEU A 48 17.91 -0.09 6.43
C LEU A 48 16.52 -0.18 5.77
N VAL A 49 15.52 -0.79 6.43
CA VAL A 49 14.14 -0.86 5.93
C VAL A 49 13.57 0.54 5.72
N VAL A 50 13.73 1.44 6.71
CA VAL A 50 13.29 2.83 6.60
C VAL A 50 14.01 3.56 5.47
N ALA A 51 15.32 3.37 5.32
CA ALA A 51 16.11 4.00 4.26
C ALA A 51 15.69 3.55 2.86
N VAL A 52 15.32 2.28 2.67
CA VAL A 52 14.81 1.81 1.37
C VAL A 52 13.39 2.31 1.13
N LEU A 53 12.49 2.17 2.11
CA LEU A 53 11.06 2.47 1.95
C LEU A 53 10.77 3.97 1.83
N TYR A 54 11.39 4.79 2.67
CA TYR A 54 11.16 6.25 2.70
C TYR A 54 12.30 7.06 2.04
N GLY A 55 13.40 6.41 1.68
CA GLY A 55 14.54 7.06 1.01
C GLY A 55 14.61 6.71 -0.47
N ILE A 56 14.92 5.45 -0.79
CA ILE A 56 15.19 5.04 -2.19
C ILE A 56 13.94 5.15 -3.07
N VAL A 57 12.80 4.57 -2.65
CA VAL A 57 11.57 4.57 -3.46
C VAL A 57 11.13 6.00 -3.85
N PRO A 58 10.83 6.89 -2.88
CA PRO A 58 10.43 8.26 -3.21
C PRO A 58 11.59 9.11 -3.73
N GLY A 59 12.83 8.81 -3.32
CA GLY A 59 14.02 9.58 -3.69
C GLY A 59 14.34 9.47 -5.18
N VAL A 60 14.26 8.27 -5.76
CA VAL A 60 14.49 8.05 -7.20
C VAL A 60 13.46 8.81 -8.02
N VAL A 61 12.19 8.74 -7.63
CA VAL A 61 11.09 9.50 -8.26
C VAL A 61 11.36 11.00 -8.17
N LYS A 62 11.75 11.50 -6.99
CA LYS A 62 11.97 12.91 -6.74
C LYS A 62 13.14 13.49 -7.55
N VAL A 63 14.29 12.83 -7.55
CA VAL A 63 15.45 13.28 -8.34
C VAL A 63 15.15 13.14 -9.84
N GLY A 64 14.46 12.07 -10.25
CA GLY A 64 13.94 11.93 -11.61
C GLY A 64 13.04 13.08 -12.02
N GLY A 65 12.12 13.51 -11.15
CA GLY A 65 11.27 14.67 -11.35
C GLY A 65 12.05 15.99 -11.51
N TRP A 66 13.17 16.17 -10.80
CA TRP A 66 14.03 17.35 -11.00
C TRP A 66 14.70 17.37 -12.37
N PHE A 67 15.19 16.22 -12.84
CA PHE A 67 15.70 16.09 -14.20
C PHE A 67 14.59 16.34 -15.21
N GLU A 68 13.40 15.79 -14.99
CA GLU A 68 12.25 16.00 -15.86
C GLU A 68 11.91 17.49 -16.01
N LEU A 69 11.81 18.23 -14.91
CA LEU A 69 11.56 19.68 -14.95
C LEU A 69 12.72 20.45 -15.61
N LEU A 70 13.97 20.06 -15.37
CA LEU A 70 15.12 20.73 -15.97
C LEU A 70 15.10 20.62 -17.50
N PHE A 71 14.86 19.43 -18.02
CA PHE A 71 14.92 19.17 -19.46
C PHE A 71 13.63 19.63 -20.18
N VAL A 72 12.46 19.42 -19.59
CA VAL A 72 11.18 19.81 -20.20
C VAL A 72 10.92 21.30 -19.98
N ASN A 73 10.78 21.76 -18.74
CA ASN A 73 10.46 23.17 -18.48
C ASN A 73 11.66 24.11 -18.72
N GLY A 74 12.88 23.65 -18.43
CA GLY A 74 14.09 24.47 -18.59
C GLY A 74 14.64 24.51 -20.02
N MET A 75 14.75 23.36 -20.69
CA MET A 75 15.32 23.26 -22.04
C MET A 75 14.26 23.15 -23.15
N GLY A 76 12.98 22.96 -22.80
CA GLY A 76 11.89 22.88 -23.76
C GLY A 76 11.85 21.58 -24.57
N LEU A 77 12.37 20.49 -24.00
CA LEU A 77 12.36 19.17 -24.63
C LEU A 77 11.03 18.44 -24.39
N PRO A 78 10.72 17.38 -25.16
CA PRO A 78 9.50 16.61 -24.98
C PRO A 78 9.40 15.94 -23.61
N PHE A 79 8.17 15.63 -23.18
CA PHE A 79 7.89 14.86 -21.96
C PHE A 79 8.72 13.56 -21.89
N ASN A 80 9.03 13.14 -20.66
CA ASN A 80 9.84 11.98 -20.28
C ASN A 80 11.33 12.04 -20.66
N THR A 81 11.78 13.08 -21.38
CA THR A 81 13.20 13.20 -21.78
C THR A 81 14.13 13.30 -20.59
N GLY A 82 13.76 14.08 -19.56
CA GLY A 82 14.60 14.25 -18.38
C GLY A 82 14.69 12.98 -17.55
N VAL A 83 13.59 12.23 -17.44
CA VAL A 83 13.58 10.91 -16.78
C VAL A 83 14.53 9.93 -17.48
N ILE A 84 14.51 9.86 -18.82
CA ILE A 84 15.41 9.00 -19.59
C ILE A 84 16.87 9.36 -19.32
N VAL A 85 17.20 10.65 -19.38
CA VAL A 85 18.56 11.14 -19.08
C VAL A 85 18.97 10.78 -17.64
N TYR A 86 18.06 10.95 -16.68
CA TYR A 86 18.30 10.59 -15.29
C TYR A 86 18.60 9.09 -15.12
N ILE A 87 17.83 8.20 -15.75
CA ILE A 87 18.04 6.75 -15.66
C ILE A 87 19.41 6.36 -16.23
N VAL A 88 19.80 6.92 -17.39
CA VAL A 88 21.11 6.69 -17.99
C VAL A 88 22.23 7.19 -17.08
N ALA A 89 22.08 8.40 -16.54
CA ALA A 89 23.07 9.00 -15.63
C ALA A 89 23.21 8.21 -14.32
N LEU A 90 22.09 7.80 -13.71
CA LEU A 90 22.08 6.98 -12.50
C LEU A 90 22.77 5.64 -12.74
N THR A 91 22.48 4.99 -13.87
CA THR A 91 23.11 3.71 -14.25
C THR A 91 24.62 3.87 -14.42
N ALA A 92 25.07 4.90 -15.13
CA ALA A 92 26.49 5.20 -15.32
C ALA A 92 27.21 5.48 -13.98
N VAL A 93 26.58 6.25 -13.09
CA VAL A 93 27.10 6.56 -11.75
C VAL A 93 27.22 5.31 -10.88
N ILE A 94 26.23 4.41 -10.91
CA ILE A 94 26.27 3.14 -10.17
C ILE A 94 27.41 2.27 -10.68
N ILE A 95 27.53 2.09 -12.00
CA ILE A 95 28.61 1.31 -12.63
C ILE A 95 29.98 1.90 -12.24
N TRP A 96 30.13 3.22 -12.36
CA TRP A 96 31.36 3.91 -11.96
C TRP A 96 31.69 3.68 -10.48
N SER A 97 30.70 3.74 -9.60
CA SER A 97 30.89 3.54 -8.16
C SER A 97 31.26 2.10 -7.80
N VAL A 98 30.65 1.11 -8.46
CA VAL A 98 31.01 -0.30 -8.31
C VAL A 98 32.46 -0.52 -8.76
N TYR A 99 32.85 0.04 -9.90
CA TYR A 99 34.22 -0.06 -10.43
C TYR A 99 35.24 0.57 -9.47
N GLU A 100 35.03 1.80 -9.02
CA GLU A 100 35.96 2.50 -8.10
C GLU A 100 36.10 1.76 -6.76
N SER A 101 35.00 1.18 -6.27
CA SER A 101 35.00 0.41 -5.02
C SER A 101 35.60 -1.00 -5.15
N TYR A 102 35.70 -1.53 -6.36
CA TYR A 102 36.34 -2.81 -6.65
C TYR A 102 37.84 -2.68 -6.89
N VAL A 103 38.25 -1.66 -7.66
CA VAL A 103 39.65 -1.46 -8.06
C VAL A 103 40.48 -0.78 -6.95
N GLU A 104 39.83 0.01 -6.08
CA GLU A 104 40.43 0.64 -4.90
C GLU A 104 41.64 1.57 -5.18
N LYS A 105 41.79 2.07 -6.42
CA LYS A 105 42.91 2.94 -6.84
C LYS A 105 43.00 4.26 -6.07
N ASN A 106 41.87 4.93 -5.81
CA ASN A 106 41.85 6.23 -5.14
C ASN A 106 40.66 6.37 -4.19
N ARG A 107 40.94 6.49 -2.89
CA ARG A 107 39.91 6.61 -1.84
C ARG A 107 39.02 7.84 -1.99
N LYS A 108 39.56 8.98 -2.47
CA LYS A 108 38.76 10.19 -2.68
C LYS A 108 37.75 9.98 -3.81
N ARG A 109 38.17 9.37 -4.92
CA ARG A 109 37.29 9.04 -6.05
C ARG A 109 36.20 8.04 -5.66
N MET A 110 36.56 7.01 -4.90
CA MET A 110 35.59 6.04 -4.38
C MET A 110 34.57 6.67 -3.41
N ASN A 111 35.03 7.54 -2.50
CA ASN A 111 34.12 8.26 -1.60
C ASN A 111 33.19 9.20 -2.40
N LEU A 112 33.73 9.91 -3.40
CA LEU A 112 32.96 10.80 -4.26
C LEU A 112 31.91 10.04 -5.07
N SER A 113 32.28 8.95 -5.73
CA SER A 113 31.35 8.14 -6.51
C SER A 113 30.23 7.56 -5.64
N PHE A 114 30.56 7.11 -4.42
CA PHE A 114 29.57 6.68 -3.44
C PHE A 114 28.61 7.80 -3.02
N LEU A 115 29.11 9.02 -2.76
CA LEU A 115 28.26 10.17 -2.43
C LEU A 115 27.35 10.58 -3.58
N VAL A 116 27.87 10.59 -4.81
CA VAL A 116 27.09 10.90 -6.02
C VAL A 116 26.01 9.85 -6.23
N THR A 117 26.30 8.56 -6.04
CA THR A 117 25.27 7.51 -6.07
C THR A 117 24.20 7.76 -5.01
N PHE A 118 24.61 8.03 -3.77
CA PHE A 118 23.68 8.28 -2.67
C PHE A 118 22.79 9.50 -2.93
N ALA A 119 23.32 10.56 -3.54
CA ALA A 119 22.56 11.74 -3.97
C ALA A 119 21.61 11.41 -5.13
N MET A 120 22.06 10.70 -6.16
CA MET A 120 21.27 10.34 -7.33
C MET A 120 20.09 9.41 -6.98
N LEU A 121 20.22 8.56 -5.96
CA LEU A 121 19.10 7.75 -5.43
C LEU A 121 18.06 8.59 -4.65
N GLY A 122 18.37 9.84 -4.35
CA GLY A 122 17.49 10.76 -3.63
C GLY A 122 17.31 10.51 -2.14
N ILE A 123 18.01 9.53 -1.55
CA ILE A 123 17.94 9.18 -0.12
C ILE A 123 18.11 10.41 0.81
N PRO A 124 19.03 11.36 0.55
CA PRO A 124 19.22 12.52 1.41
C PRO A 124 18.07 13.54 1.39
N PHE A 125 17.30 13.61 0.30
CA PHE A 125 16.40 14.73 0.02
C PHE A 125 15.00 14.52 0.61
N TYR A 126 14.92 14.37 1.93
CA TYR A 126 13.66 14.18 2.65
C TYR A 126 12.87 15.49 2.81
N GLY A 127 11.53 15.42 2.73
CA GLY A 127 10.63 16.57 2.86
C GLY A 127 10.28 17.24 1.52
N TYR A 128 9.67 18.42 1.59
CA TYR A 128 9.15 19.16 0.42
C TYR A 128 9.83 20.51 0.23
N GLY A 129 9.83 21.00 -1.02
CA GLY A 129 10.39 22.29 -1.39
C GLY A 129 11.88 22.47 -1.07
N ALA A 130 12.29 23.72 -0.86
CA ALA A 130 13.69 24.10 -0.62
C ALA A 130 14.29 23.46 0.64
N SER A 131 13.48 23.22 1.68
CA SER A 131 13.93 22.57 2.92
C SER A 131 14.57 21.21 2.66
N SER A 132 14.02 20.45 1.70
CA SER A 132 14.52 19.11 1.38
C SER A 132 15.90 19.13 0.72
N ILE A 133 16.20 20.15 -0.08
CA ILE A 133 17.50 20.35 -0.72
C ILE A 133 18.54 20.68 0.36
N VAL A 134 18.20 21.59 1.28
CA VAL A 134 19.08 21.99 2.39
C VAL A 134 19.42 20.79 3.28
N ILE A 135 18.40 20.01 3.68
CA ILE A 135 18.57 18.79 4.47
C ILE A 135 19.47 17.80 3.72
N GLY A 136 19.20 17.58 2.43
CA GLY A 136 19.98 16.63 1.62
C GLY A 136 21.44 17.04 1.46
N LEU A 137 21.73 18.32 1.22
CA LEU A 137 23.09 18.84 1.15
C LEU A 137 23.84 18.69 2.49
N LEU A 138 23.15 18.96 3.61
CA LEU A 138 23.71 18.77 4.95
C LEU A 138 24.02 17.28 5.21
N VAL A 139 23.11 16.37 4.87
CA VAL A 139 23.30 14.92 5.02
C VAL A 139 24.47 14.44 4.15
N LEU A 140 24.56 14.88 2.89
CA LEU A 140 25.66 14.56 1.98
C LEU A 140 27.00 15.10 2.50
N PHE A 141 27.01 16.31 3.05
CA PHE A 141 28.19 16.91 3.65
C PHE A 141 28.67 16.10 4.87
N LEU A 142 27.77 15.80 5.82
CA LEU A 142 28.08 15.00 7.01
C LEU A 142 28.58 13.60 6.62
N LEU A 143 27.94 12.95 5.64
CA LEU A 143 28.37 11.67 5.11
C LEU A 143 29.75 11.78 4.46
N GLY A 144 30.01 12.83 3.67
CA GLY A 144 31.29 13.07 3.03
C GLY A 144 32.42 13.31 4.04
N VAL A 145 32.15 14.07 5.10
CA VAL A 145 33.07 14.24 6.23
C VAL A 145 33.32 12.92 6.93
N TYR A 146 32.30 12.12 7.22
CA TYR A 146 32.46 10.80 7.84
C TYR A 146 33.32 9.85 6.99
N LEU A 147 33.05 9.77 5.68
CA LEU A 147 33.81 8.93 4.75
C LEU A 147 35.26 9.38 4.59
N SER A 148 35.55 10.69 4.75
CA SER A 148 36.87 11.29 4.60
C SER A 148 37.70 11.32 5.89
N SER A 149 37.05 11.52 7.05
CA SER A 149 37.65 11.48 8.40
C SER A 149 38.13 10.09 8.81
N SER A 150 37.76 9.07 8.04
CA SER A 150 38.20 7.67 8.18
C SER A 150 39.73 7.45 8.13
N LYS A 151 40.56 8.45 7.85
CA LYS A 151 42.03 8.35 7.99
C LYS A 151 42.53 8.42 9.44
N LYS A 152 41.81 9.09 10.34
CA LYS A 152 42.16 9.25 11.78
C LYS A 152 41.27 8.44 12.73
N ALA A 153 40.16 7.87 12.24
CA ALA A 153 39.24 7.08 13.03
C ALA A 153 39.79 5.68 13.35
N ASN A 154 39.43 5.16 14.53
CA ASN A 154 39.77 3.83 15.01
C ASN A 154 39.42 2.76 13.93
N LYS A 155 40.33 1.80 13.65
CA LYS A 155 40.19 0.78 12.57
C LYS A 155 38.84 0.05 12.58
N LYS A 156 38.20 -0.03 13.75
CA LYS A 156 36.90 -0.66 14.02
C LYS A 156 35.69 0.03 13.37
N TYR A 157 35.72 1.35 13.14
CA TYR A 157 34.58 2.12 12.60
C TYR A 157 34.78 2.58 11.14
N LYS A 158 35.82 2.07 10.47
CA LYS A 158 36.14 2.40 9.09
C LYS A 158 35.24 1.63 8.12
N VAL A 159 34.53 2.35 7.23
CA VAL A 159 33.81 1.71 6.13
C VAL A 159 34.84 1.15 5.13
N GLY A 160 34.99 -0.17 5.09
CA GLY A 160 35.87 -0.84 4.14
C GLY A 160 35.38 -0.70 2.70
N ALA A 161 36.29 -0.73 1.73
CA ALA A 161 35.93 -0.72 0.31
C ALA A 161 35.02 -1.90 -0.06
N ARG A 162 35.30 -3.09 0.50
CA ARG A 162 34.40 -4.26 0.42
C ARG A 162 32.97 -3.97 0.89
N THR A 163 32.80 -3.22 1.98
CA THR A 163 31.47 -2.86 2.51
C THR A 163 30.77 -1.88 1.57
N MET A 164 31.48 -0.86 1.07
CA MET A 164 30.94 0.07 0.07
C MET A 164 30.54 -0.65 -1.21
N ASN A 165 31.41 -1.52 -1.74
CA ASN A 165 31.13 -2.31 -2.93
C ASN A 165 29.91 -3.22 -2.73
N THR A 166 29.81 -3.89 -1.59
CA THR A 166 28.64 -4.71 -1.25
C THR A 166 27.36 -3.86 -1.19
N ALA A 167 27.41 -2.69 -0.57
CA ALA A 167 26.27 -1.77 -0.51
C ALA A 167 25.85 -1.29 -1.91
N LEU A 168 26.81 -0.91 -2.75
CA LEU A 168 26.57 -0.47 -4.13
C LEU A 168 26.02 -1.59 -5.00
N LEU A 169 26.50 -2.83 -4.85
CA LEU A 169 25.92 -3.99 -5.53
C LEU A 169 24.49 -4.28 -5.06
N CYS A 170 24.19 -4.11 -3.77
CA CYS A 170 22.81 -4.21 -3.29
C CYS A 170 21.92 -3.13 -3.91
N VAL A 171 22.38 -1.87 -3.95
CA VAL A 171 21.69 -0.76 -4.63
C VAL A 171 21.46 -1.09 -6.10
N MET A 172 22.50 -1.54 -6.81
CA MET A 172 22.40 -1.91 -8.23
C MET A 172 21.30 -2.96 -8.43
N MET A 173 21.28 -4.01 -7.60
CA MET A 173 20.25 -5.06 -7.70
C MET A 173 18.85 -4.56 -7.35
N ILE A 174 18.71 -3.62 -6.40
CA ILE A 174 17.43 -2.95 -6.12
C ILE A 174 16.97 -2.15 -7.34
N MET A 175 17.87 -1.39 -7.98
CA MET A 175 17.53 -0.60 -9.17
C MET A 175 17.17 -1.48 -10.37
N VAL A 176 17.85 -2.60 -10.56
CA VAL A 176 17.46 -3.62 -11.56
C VAL A 176 16.10 -4.22 -11.23
N GLY A 177 15.76 -4.42 -9.94
CA GLY A 177 14.40 -4.78 -9.56
C GLY A 177 13.39 -3.68 -9.91
N TYR A 178 13.73 -2.41 -9.65
CA TYR A 178 12.84 -1.27 -9.85
C TYR A 178 12.57 -0.97 -11.32
N SER A 179 13.44 -1.41 -12.23
CA SER A 179 13.14 -1.31 -13.66
C SER A 179 11.89 -2.08 -14.07
N SER A 180 11.42 -3.05 -13.27
CA SER A 180 10.12 -3.70 -13.50
C SER A 180 8.93 -2.73 -13.41
N TYR A 181 9.03 -1.64 -12.63
CA TYR A 181 8.03 -0.58 -12.60
C TYR A 181 7.95 0.22 -13.91
N ALA A 182 8.98 0.17 -14.77
CA ALA A 182 8.91 0.79 -16.09
C ALA A 182 7.80 0.18 -16.95
N LEU A 183 7.43 -1.09 -16.73
CA LEU A 183 6.30 -1.73 -17.40
C LEU A 183 5.00 -0.95 -17.17
N ILE A 184 4.81 -0.38 -15.97
CA ILE A 184 3.62 0.40 -15.64
C ILE A 184 3.54 1.64 -16.53
N VAL A 185 4.63 2.40 -16.61
CA VAL A 185 4.71 3.62 -17.43
C VAL A 185 4.58 3.31 -18.92
N ILE A 186 5.27 2.27 -19.40
CA ILE A 186 5.21 1.83 -20.81
C ILE A 186 3.77 1.42 -21.17
N ARG A 187 3.12 0.62 -20.32
CA ARG A 187 1.74 0.16 -20.54
C ARG A 187 0.75 1.33 -20.50
N SER A 188 0.90 2.24 -19.55
CA SER A 188 0.03 3.43 -19.45
C SER A 188 0.20 4.34 -20.66
N THR A 189 1.43 4.59 -21.11
CA THR A 189 1.71 5.40 -22.32
C THR A 189 1.10 4.82 -23.59
N ALA A 190 0.91 3.50 -23.65
CA ALA A 190 0.23 2.84 -24.76
C ALA A 190 -1.30 3.05 -24.74
N ASN A 191 -1.85 3.70 -23.71
CA ASN A 191 -3.25 4.07 -23.58
C ASN A 191 -4.21 2.90 -23.72
N THR A 192 -3.90 1.79 -23.04
CA THR A 192 -4.77 0.61 -23.01
C THR A 192 -6.16 0.97 -22.46
N PRO A 193 -7.24 0.29 -22.89
CA PRO A 193 -8.60 0.67 -22.45
C PRO A 193 -8.81 0.62 -20.94
N MET A 194 -8.04 -0.22 -20.23
CA MET A 194 -7.93 -0.22 -18.77
C MET A 194 -6.56 0.31 -18.30
N ASP A 195 -6.51 1.59 -17.94
CA ASP A 195 -5.30 2.29 -17.48
C ASP A 195 -5.54 3.16 -16.23
N GLN A 196 -5.71 2.54 -15.06
CA GLN A 196 -6.09 3.27 -13.84
C GLN A 196 -5.04 4.28 -13.38
N ASN A 197 -5.48 5.52 -13.12
CA ASN A 197 -4.66 6.68 -12.72
C ASN A 197 -3.64 7.15 -13.78
N SER A 198 -3.62 6.55 -14.96
CA SER A 198 -2.70 6.86 -16.08
C SER A 198 -1.28 7.30 -15.68
N PRO A 199 -0.49 6.42 -15.03
CA PRO A 199 0.89 6.71 -14.61
C PRO A 199 1.87 6.78 -15.79
N GLU A 200 1.77 7.81 -16.62
CA GLU A 200 2.53 7.97 -17.87
C GLU A 200 3.87 8.73 -17.71
N ASP A 201 4.10 9.39 -16.58
CA ASP A 201 5.34 10.12 -16.27
C ASP A 201 5.82 9.88 -14.84
N ILE A 202 6.96 10.47 -14.49
CA ILE A 202 7.58 10.29 -13.18
C ILE A 202 6.75 10.84 -12.02
N PHE A 203 5.91 11.87 -12.24
CA PHE A 203 5.09 12.46 -11.19
C PHE A 203 3.88 11.58 -10.90
N THR A 204 3.14 11.23 -11.94
CA THR A 204 1.99 10.32 -11.87
C THR A 204 2.41 8.91 -11.40
N LEU A 205 3.58 8.41 -11.81
CA LEU A 205 4.17 7.19 -11.25
C LEU A 205 4.49 7.34 -9.75
N GLY A 206 4.99 8.49 -9.33
CA GLY A 206 5.27 8.80 -7.93
C GLY A 206 4.04 8.68 -7.05
N GLU A 207 2.93 9.26 -7.49
CA GLU A 207 1.63 9.20 -6.81
C GLU A 207 1.06 7.79 -6.79
N TYR A 208 1.17 7.08 -7.92
CA TYR A 208 0.76 5.69 -8.05
C TYR A 208 1.50 4.80 -7.04
N LEU A 209 2.84 4.87 -6.99
CA LEU A 209 3.67 4.12 -6.05
C LEU A 209 3.45 4.56 -4.60
N GLY A 210 3.23 5.86 -4.38
CA GLY A 210 2.95 6.45 -3.08
C GLY A 210 1.56 6.13 -2.55
N ARG A 211 0.65 5.66 -3.40
CA ARG A 211 -0.75 5.36 -3.08
C ARG A 211 -1.48 6.58 -2.48
N GLU A 212 -1.17 7.78 -2.96
CA GLU A 212 -1.66 9.03 -2.36
C GLU A 212 -3.20 9.15 -2.35
N GLN A 213 -3.86 8.50 -3.34
CA GLN A 213 -5.32 8.36 -3.45
C GLN A 213 -5.99 7.72 -2.21
N TYR A 214 -5.29 6.89 -1.42
CA TYR A 214 -5.90 6.05 -0.38
C TYR A 214 -5.91 6.65 1.03
N GLY A 215 -5.50 7.89 1.22
CA GLY A 215 -5.41 8.44 2.58
C GLY A 215 -4.03 8.29 3.23
N THR A 216 -3.76 9.10 4.24
CA THR A 216 -2.70 8.82 5.21
C THR A 216 -3.30 8.17 6.45
N ARG A 217 -2.52 7.31 7.13
CA ARG A 217 -2.91 6.69 8.40
C ARG A 217 -1.88 7.05 9.45
N PRO A 218 -2.30 7.49 10.65
CA PRO A 218 -1.35 7.87 11.67
C PRO A 218 -0.72 6.61 12.28
N LEU A 219 0.62 6.58 12.33
CA LEU A 219 1.37 5.45 12.90
C LEU A 219 1.90 5.77 14.29
N PHE A 220 2.72 6.82 14.42
CA PHE A 220 3.40 7.15 15.67
C PHE A 220 2.70 8.25 16.48
N TYR A 221 2.08 9.22 15.81
CA TYR A 221 1.37 10.33 16.43
C TYR A 221 0.30 10.83 15.48
N GLY A 222 -0.88 11.17 16.00
CA GLY A 222 -1.98 11.67 15.18
C GLY A 222 -3.33 11.60 15.89
N PRO A 223 -4.42 11.80 15.14
CA PRO A 223 -5.75 11.93 15.70
C PRO A 223 -6.32 10.62 16.23
N ALA A 224 -7.25 10.74 17.18
CA ALA A 224 -8.20 9.69 17.54
C ALA A 224 -9.48 9.83 16.69
N TYR A 225 -10.36 8.81 16.73
CA TYR A 225 -11.58 8.77 15.92
C TYR A 225 -12.55 9.94 16.15
N SER A 226 -12.50 10.57 17.32
CA SER A 226 -13.34 11.69 17.71
C SER A 226 -12.65 13.05 17.60
N SER A 227 -11.38 13.09 17.20
CA SER A 227 -10.60 14.32 17.06
C SER A 227 -11.22 15.28 16.05
N GLN A 228 -11.16 16.58 16.36
CA GLN A 228 -11.63 17.65 15.50
C GLN A 228 -10.45 18.28 14.76
N VAL A 229 -10.73 18.80 13.55
CA VAL A 229 -9.75 19.57 12.77
C VAL A 229 -9.41 20.84 13.54
N ALA A 230 -8.13 21.19 13.63
CA ALA A 230 -7.72 22.46 14.24
C ALA A 230 -8.21 23.61 13.36
N LEU A 231 -8.80 24.64 13.97
CA LEU A 231 -9.31 25.82 13.26
C LEU A 231 -8.44 27.02 13.61
N ASP A 232 -8.14 27.85 12.62
CA ASP A 232 -7.55 29.17 12.79
C ASP A 232 -8.63 30.23 12.51
N VAL A 233 -8.71 31.25 13.37
CA VAL A 233 -9.64 32.36 13.19
C VAL A 233 -8.94 33.44 12.37
N LYS A 234 -9.40 33.68 11.15
CA LYS A 234 -8.95 34.78 10.28
C LYS A 234 -10.14 35.61 9.83
N ASP A 235 -10.08 36.91 10.04
CA ASP A 235 -11.09 37.87 9.59
C ASP A 235 -12.54 37.54 9.99
N GLY A 236 -12.71 36.93 11.18
CA GLY A 236 -14.03 36.54 11.70
C GLY A 236 -14.57 35.22 11.15
N TYR A 237 -13.84 34.54 10.27
CA TYR A 237 -14.14 33.20 9.76
C TYR A 237 -13.17 32.17 10.31
N CYS A 238 -13.65 30.94 10.47
CA CYS A 238 -12.84 29.83 10.95
C CYS A 238 -12.42 28.96 9.78
N GLU A 239 -11.12 28.95 9.52
CA GLU A 239 -10.51 28.14 8.46
C GLU A 239 -9.88 26.88 9.07
N PRO A 240 -10.07 25.70 8.46
CA PRO A 240 -9.37 24.51 8.88
C PRO A 240 -7.87 24.65 8.64
N ARG A 241 -7.07 24.42 9.69
CA ARG A 241 -5.63 24.46 9.60
C ARG A 241 -5.13 23.34 8.70
N GLN A 242 -4.47 23.73 7.63
CA GLN A 242 -3.90 22.80 6.66
C GLN A 242 -2.44 22.52 7.03
N LYS A 243 -2.08 21.24 6.97
CA LYS A 243 -0.71 20.76 7.09
C LYS A 243 -0.04 20.97 5.73
N ALA A 244 0.93 21.89 5.68
CA ALA A 244 1.81 22.23 4.55
C ALA A 244 1.32 21.80 3.15
N GLU A 245 0.95 22.78 2.31
CA GLU A 245 0.54 22.54 0.91
C GLU A 245 1.55 21.66 0.17
N ARG A 246 1.10 20.47 -0.23
CA ARG A 246 1.84 19.66 -1.18
C ARG A 246 1.60 20.24 -2.56
N VAL A 247 2.65 20.38 -3.35
CA VAL A 247 2.53 20.74 -4.76
C VAL A 247 2.70 19.48 -5.59
N LYS A 248 1.84 19.34 -6.61
CA LYS A 248 1.89 18.29 -7.62
C LYS A 248 2.25 18.92 -8.96
N TYR A 249 2.91 18.15 -9.83
CA TYR A 249 3.19 18.55 -11.19
C TYR A 249 2.34 17.72 -12.14
N ILE A 250 1.59 18.39 -13.02
CA ILE A 250 0.81 17.76 -14.08
C ILE A 250 1.27 18.26 -15.44
N ARG A 251 1.05 17.46 -16.48
CA ARG A 251 1.33 17.87 -17.86
C ARG A 251 0.40 19.01 -18.25
N LYS A 252 0.96 20.04 -18.87
CA LYS A 252 0.19 21.13 -19.46
C LYS A 252 -0.30 20.69 -20.83
N GLU A 253 -1.61 20.77 -21.03
CA GLU A 253 -2.21 20.57 -22.34
C GLU A 253 -1.81 21.72 -23.28
N LYS A 254 -1.40 21.36 -24.50
CA LYS A 254 -1.02 22.33 -25.52
C LYS A 254 -2.25 23.02 -26.08
N GLN A 255 -2.23 24.34 -26.09
CA GLN A 255 -3.24 25.18 -26.74
C GLN A 255 -2.96 25.36 -28.23
N SER A 256 -1.74 25.06 -28.68
CA SER A 256 -1.39 25.06 -30.11
C SER A 256 -0.34 23.99 -30.43
N PRO A 257 -0.29 23.46 -31.67
CA PRO A 257 0.70 22.45 -32.07
C PRO A 257 2.16 22.88 -31.88
N ASN A 258 2.43 24.19 -31.90
CA ASN A 258 3.78 24.76 -31.76
C ASN A 258 4.16 25.02 -30.30
N GLU A 259 3.23 24.85 -29.35
CA GLU A 259 3.53 25.00 -27.94
C GLU A 259 4.47 23.88 -27.46
N LYS A 260 5.46 24.24 -26.66
CA LYS A 260 6.39 23.27 -26.07
C LYS A 260 5.73 22.50 -24.95
N ASP A 261 6.17 21.26 -24.75
CA ASP A 261 5.76 20.46 -23.59
C ASP A 261 6.20 21.18 -22.30
N GLN A 262 5.32 21.18 -21.31
CA GLN A 262 5.57 21.84 -20.03
C GLN A 262 4.78 21.14 -18.92
N TYR A 263 5.35 21.07 -17.72
CA TYR A 263 4.63 20.73 -16.50
C TYR A 263 4.21 21.98 -15.74
N VAL A 264 2.99 21.99 -15.21
CA VAL A 264 2.46 23.06 -14.35
C VAL A 264 2.28 22.55 -12.92
N GLN A 265 2.47 23.47 -11.97
CA GLN A 265 2.23 23.18 -10.56
C GLN A 265 0.75 23.34 -10.25
N VAL A 266 0.19 22.34 -9.58
CA VAL A 266 -1.17 22.39 -9.03
C VAL A 266 -1.14 22.10 -7.54
N PRO A 267 -2.08 22.66 -6.75
CA PRO A 267 -2.28 22.24 -5.37
C PRO A 267 -2.47 20.73 -5.33
N GLY A 268 -1.62 20.05 -4.57
CA GLY A 268 -1.81 18.65 -4.26
C GLY A 268 -2.82 18.48 -3.14
N ARG A 269 -2.95 17.24 -2.67
CA ARG A 269 -3.88 16.91 -1.60
C ARG A 269 -3.65 17.74 -0.33
N ILE A 270 -4.74 18.28 0.20
CA ILE A 270 -4.79 18.97 1.48
C ILE A 270 -4.87 17.94 2.61
N ASP A 271 -3.88 17.95 3.50
CA ASP A 271 -3.91 17.23 4.78
C ASP A 271 -4.30 18.24 5.87
N TYR A 272 -5.21 17.89 6.78
CA TYR A 272 -5.59 18.78 7.88
C TYR A 272 -4.82 18.49 9.17
N GLU A 273 -4.53 19.53 9.94
CA GLU A 273 -4.07 19.39 11.32
C GLU A 273 -5.25 19.15 12.26
N TYR A 274 -5.07 18.29 13.26
CA TYR A 274 -6.11 17.98 14.24
C TYR A 274 -5.76 18.58 15.59
N ALA A 275 -6.76 19.07 16.31
CA ALA A 275 -6.59 19.71 17.62
C ALA A 275 -6.25 18.69 18.71
N GLN A 276 -6.93 17.54 18.72
CA GLN A 276 -6.67 16.45 19.66
C GLN A 276 -5.86 15.36 18.98
N ASN A 277 -4.67 15.06 19.50
CA ASN A 277 -3.81 14.00 19.01
C ASN A 277 -3.33 13.12 20.17
N MET A 278 -2.93 11.90 19.85
CA MET A 278 -2.36 10.97 20.82
C MET A 278 -1.15 10.24 20.24
N LEU A 279 -0.34 9.68 21.14
CA LEU A 279 0.77 8.82 20.78
C LEU A 279 0.25 7.45 20.35
N PHE A 280 0.77 6.96 19.23
CA PHE A 280 0.49 5.65 18.66
C PHE A 280 -1.02 5.37 18.51
N PRO A 281 -1.76 6.21 17.76
CA PRO A 281 -3.20 6.07 17.61
C PRO A 281 -3.55 4.81 16.82
N ARG A 282 -4.44 3.98 17.37
CA ARG A 282 -4.99 2.75 16.78
C ARG A 282 -6.47 2.91 16.45
N MET A 283 -7.17 3.77 17.19
CA MET A 283 -8.56 4.15 16.97
C MET A 283 -8.63 5.56 16.37
N TYR A 284 -8.33 5.70 15.07
CA TYR A 284 -8.13 7.02 14.43
C TYR A 284 -9.24 7.43 13.45
N SER A 285 -10.05 6.49 12.97
CA SER A 285 -11.01 6.76 11.89
C SER A 285 -12.37 7.18 12.42
N SER A 286 -12.80 8.40 12.11
CA SER A 286 -14.11 8.93 12.53
C SER A 286 -15.28 8.15 11.97
N THR A 287 -15.16 7.60 10.76
CA THR A 287 -16.19 6.77 10.13
C THR A 287 -16.42 5.43 10.83
N HIS A 288 -15.49 4.98 11.66
CA HIS A 288 -15.56 3.70 12.39
C HIS A 288 -15.75 3.88 13.91
N ALA A 289 -16.23 5.06 14.34
CA ALA A 289 -16.37 5.41 15.75
C ALA A 289 -17.22 4.40 16.53
N LYS A 290 -18.38 4.00 15.97
CA LYS A 290 -19.31 3.07 16.62
C LYS A 290 -18.68 1.69 16.84
N GLU A 291 -17.92 1.24 15.86
CA GLU A 291 -17.25 -0.05 15.87
C GLU A 291 -16.11 -0.06 16.90
N TYR A 292 -15.34 1.02 17.00
CA TYR A 292 -14.34 1.16 18.08
C TYR A 292 -14.98 1.05 19.46
N GLU A 293 -16.13 1.72 19.66
CA GLU A 293 -16.88 1.64 20.92
C GLU A 293 -17.44 0.24 21.18
N HIS A 294 -17.87 -0.48 20.14
CA HIS A 294 -18.31 -1.88 20.25
C HIS A 294 -17.18 -2.81 20.70
N TRP A 295 -15.99 -2.69 20.11
CA TRP A 295 -14.85 -3.57 20.40
C TRP A 295 -14.21 -3.34 21.78
N VAL A 296 -14.19 -2.10 22.28
CA VAL A 296 -13.41 -1.73 23.47
C VAL A 296 -14.27 -1.28 24.65
N LYS A 297 -15.50 -0.81 24.38
CA LYS A 297 -16.38 -0.10 25.31
C LYS A 297 -15.71 1.17 25.86
N VAL A 298 -15.42 2.10 24.96
CA VAL A 298 -14.64 3.32 25.25
C VAL A 298 -15.42 4.24 26.19
N LYS A 299 -14.87 4.47 27.39
CA LYS A 299 -15.32 5.51 28.34
C LYS A 299 -14.73 6.86 27.98
N GLY A 300 -13.43 6.89 27.65
CA GLY A 300 -12.72 8.11 27.26
C GLY A 300 -12.67 9.18 28.36
N HIS A 301 -12.20 10.37 27.97
CA HIS A 301 -12.18 11.58 28.77
C HIS A 301 -12.53 12.79 27.89
N ASN A 302 -13.16 13.80 28.47
CA ASN A 302 -13.62 14.96 27.71
C ASN A 302 -12.52 16.03 27.63
N VAL A 303 -12.24 16.50 26.42
CA VAL A 303 -11.29 17.58 26.13
C VAL A 303 -12.08 18.74 25.54
N SER A 304 -11.93 19.93 26.13
CA SER A 304 -12.55 21.16 25.61
C SER A 304 -11.94 21.53 24.27
N TYR A 305 -12.79 21.91 23.32
CA TYR A 305 -12.41 22.32 21.98
C TYR A 305 -13.27 23.50 21.55
N ASP A 306 -12.61 24.58 21.18
CA ASP A 306 -13.27 25.77 20.66
C ASP A 306 -13.57 25.58 19.17
N ARG A 307 -14.83 25.36 18.85
CA ARG A 307 -15.33 25.28 17.48
C ARG A 307 -15.86 26.65 17.06
N CYS A 308 -14.94 27.55 16.73
CA CYS A 308 -15.29 28.86 16.19
C CYS A 308 -16.13 29.74 17.15
N GLY A 309 -15.74 29.80 18.42
CA GLY A 309 -16.45 30.53 19.49
C GLY A 309 -17.43 29.67 20.28
N GLU A 310 -17.74 28.44 19.82
CA GLU A 310 -18.52 27.46 20.55
C GLU A 310 -17.62 26.44 21.24
N ASN A 311 -17.53 26.49 22.56
CA ASN A 311 -16.76 25.50 23.32
C ASN A 311 -17.55 24.19 23.44
N ILE A 312 -17.08 23.16 22.74
CA ILE A 312 -17.63 21.81 22.79
C ILE A 312 -16.68 20.86 23.51
N MET A 313 -17.25 19.86 24.19
CA MET A 313 -16.49 18.80 24.84
C MET A 313 -16.34 17.61 23.90
N VAL A 314 -15.11 17.29 23.51
CA VAL A 314 -14.79 16.16 22.64
C VAL A 314 -14.35 14.98 23.49
N LYS A 315 -15.04 13.84 23.36
CA LYS A 315 -14.72 12.60 24.06
C LYS A 315 -13.53 11.91 23.39
N ILE A 316 -12.35 11.94 24.01
CA ILE A 316 -11.12 11.31 23.50
C ILE A 316 -10.86 9.99 24.24
N PRO A 317 -10.52 8.89 23.54
CA PRO A 317 -10.14 7.64 24.19
C PRO A 317 -8.85 7.80 25.01
N THR A 318 -8.77 7.09 26.13
CA THR A 318 -7.53 7.01 26.92
C THR A 318 -6.47 6.19 26.18
N GLN A 319 -5.19 6.39 26.54
CA GLN A 319 -4.09 5.61 25.94
C GLN A 319 -4.27 4.10 26.16
N TRP A 320 -4.81 3.69 27.32
CA TRP A 320 -5.04 2.28 27.61
C TRP A 320 -6.17 1.69 26.75
N GLU A 321 -7.26 2.42 26.52
CA GLU A 321 -8.33 1.98 25.61
C GLU A 321 -7.82 1.83 24.17
N ASN A 322 -6.95 2.75 23.74
CA ASN A 322 -6.25 2.67 22.47
C ASN A 322 -5.35 1.42 22.35
N ILE A 323 -4.57 1.10 23.38
CA ILE A 323 -3.76 -0.12 23.42
C ILE A 323 -4.63 -1.38 23.56
N LYS A 324 -5.74 -1.30 24.29
CA LYS A 324 -6.70 -2.40 24.39
C LYS A 324 -7.26 -2.75 23.01
N PHE A 325 -7.58 -1.76 22.17
CA PHE A 325 -7.98 -2.00 20.78
C PHE A 325 -6.91 -2.75 19.96
N LEU A 326 -5.63 -2.40 20.13
CA LEU A 326 -4.53 -3.13 19.50
C LEU A 326 -4.58 -4.62 19.86
N PHE A 327 -4.75 -4.96 21.13
CA PHE A 327 -4.75 -6.36 21.55
C PHE A 327 -6.06 -7.09 21.19
N THR A 328 -7.22 -6.44 21.32
CA THR A 328 -8.52 -7.09 21.10
C THR A 328 -8.86 -7.25 19.62
N TYR A 329 -8.75 -6.18 18.83
CA TYR A 329 -9.11 -6.22 17.42
C TYR A 329 -7.89 -6.52 16.55
N GLN A 330 -6.87 -5.68 16.63
CA GLN A 330 -5.77 -5.76 15.65
C GLN A 330 -4.94 -7.03 15.81
N LEU A 331 -4.51 -7.41 17.02
CA LEU A 331 -3.71 -8.62 17.22
C LEU A 331 -4.60 -9.87 17.34
N ASN A 332 -5.63 -9.86 18.18
CA ASN A 332 -6.44 -11.07 18.36
C ASN A 332 -7.33 -11.35 17.14
N TYR A 333 -8.22 -10.42 16.78
CA TYR A 333 -9.17 -10.65 15.68
C TYR A 333 -8.53 -10.62 14.28
N MET A 334 -7.59 -9.72 14.01
CA MET A 334 -6.98 -9.55 12.68
C MET A 334 -5.70 -10.34 12.45
N TYR A 335 -5.05 -10.91 13.49
CA TYR A 335 -3.87 -11.76 13.30
C TYR A 335 -4.05 -13.16 13.86
N TRP A 336 -4.27 -13.29 15.18
CA TRP A 336 -4.33 -14.60 15.83
C TRP A 336 -5.48 -15.45 15.31
N ARG A 337 -6.63 -14.86 14.97
CA ARG A 337 -7.73 -15.56 14.29
C ARG A 337 -7.28 -16.25 13.00
N TYR A 338 -6.64 -15.54 12.07
CA TYR A 338 -6.14 -16.12 10.82
C TYR A 338 -4.96 -17.07 11.03
N PHE A 339 -4.10 -16.77 12.02
CA PHE A 339 -3.05 -17.70 12.42
C PHE A 339 -3.66 -19.04 12.85
N MET A 340 -4.72 -19.02 13.66
CA MET A 340 -5.41 -20.21 14.11
C MET A 340 -6.20 -20.89 12.98
N TRP A 341 -6.72 -20.17 11.98
CA TRP A 341 -7.28 -20.80 10.77
C TRP A 341 -6.30 -21.76 10.09
N ASN A 342 -5.00 -21.46 10.15
CA ASN A 342 -3.96 -22.26 9.51
C ASN A 342 -3.43 -23.39 10.39
N PHE A 343 -3.54 -23.28 11.72
CA PHE A 343 -2.86 -24.20 12.65
C PHE A 343 -3.75 -24.90 13.68
N ALA A 344 -5.02 -24.52 13.77
CA ALA A 344 -6.04 -25.16 14.61
C ALA A 344 -7.27 -25.59 13.79
N GLY A 345 -7.75 -24.73 12.89
CA GLY A 345 -8.93 -24.96 12.06
C GLY A 345 -9.72 -23.68 11.80
N ARG A 346 -10.62 -23.71 10.82
CA ARG A 346 -11.45 -22.60 10.33
C ARG A 346 -12.93 -22.96 10.45
N GLN A 347 -13.73 -22.06 11.01
CA GLN A 347 -15.16 -22.27 11.21
C GLN A 347 -15.91 -22.34 9.87
N ASN A 348 -15.69 -21.37 9.00
CA ASN A 348 -16.28 -21.26 7.66
C ASN A 348 -15.52 -20.20 6.84
N ASP A 349 -15.86 -20.10 5.56
CA ASP A 349 -15.29 -19.12 4.63
C ASP A 349 -16.03 -17.77 4.54
N ALA A 350 -17.09 -17.59 5.33
CA ALA A 350 -17.83 -16.34 5.41
C ALA A 350 -17.02 -15.25 6.11
N GLN A 351 -17.20 -14.00 5.66
CA GLN A 351 -16.55 -12.85 6.28
C GLN A 351 -17.13 -12.60 7.67
N GLY A 352 -16.26 -12.56 8.67
CA GLY A 352 -16.61 -12.18 10.03
C GLY A 352 -16.51 -10.68 10.28
N ASN A 353 -17.32 -10.17 11.21
CA ASN A 353 -17.19 -8.81 11.78
C ASN A 353 -17.13 -8.81 13.32
N GLY A 354 -16.59 -9.87 13.93
CA GLY A 354 -16.50 -10.04 15.40
C GLY A 354 -17.67 -10.80 16.03
N GLY A 355 -18.64 -11.22 15.21
CA GLY A 355 -19.70 -12.14 15.61
C GLY A 355 -19.19 -13.57 15.72
N ILE A 356 -20.02 -14.42 16.32
CA ILE A 356 -19.67 -15.81 16.64
C ILE A 356 -19.92 -16.77 15.46
N GLU A 357 -20.81 -16.38 14.54
CA GLU A 357 -21.29 -17.25 13.46
C GLU A 357 -20.34 -17.34 12.27
N ASN A 358 -19.55 -16.29 11.99
CA ASN A 358 -18.82 -16.17 10.73
C ASN A 358 -17.34 -15.87 10.96
N GLY A 359 -16.50 -16.58 10.23
CA GLY A 359 -15.08 -16.32 10.13
C GLY A 359 -14.29 -16.54 11.43
N ASN A 360 -14.75 -17.37 12.38
CA ASN A 360 -13.93 -17.73 13.54
C ASN A 360 -13.01 -18.92 13.23
N TRP A 361 -12.12 -19.22 14.18
CA TRP A 361 -11.30 -20.43 14.15
C TRP A 361 -11.92 -21.47 15.08
N VAL A 362 -11.73 -22.74 14.76
CA VAL A 362 -12.20 -23.89 15.54
C VAL A 362 -11.08 -24.91 15.65
N THR A 363 -11.21 -25.85 16.57
CA THR A 363 -10.24 -26.91 16.80
C THR A 363 -10.72 -28.28 16.37
N GLY A 364 -12.03 -28.53 16.33
CA GLY A 364 -12.64 -29.86 16.24
C GLY A 364 -12.76 -30.58 17.57
N ILE A 365 -12.41 -29.92 18.68
CA ILE A 365 -12.49 -30.48 20.03
C ILE A 365 -13.71 -29.83 20.70
N PRO A 366 -14.83 -30.56 20.89
CA PRO A 366 -16.12 -29.96 21.24
C PRO A 366 -16.09 -29.01 22.44
N PHE A 367 -15.43 -29.39 23.53
CA PHE A 367 -15.39 -28.53 24.73
C PHE A 367 -14.59 -27.23 24.54
N ILE A 368 -13.60 -27.21 23.62
CA ILE A 368 -12.84 -25.98 23.30
C ILE A 368 -13.69 -25.12 22.38
N ASP A 369 -14.30 -25.75 21.38
CA ASP A 369 -15.10 -25.04 20.38
C ASP A 369 -16.36 -24.43 21.01
N ASP A 370 -17.01 -25.12 21.97
CA ASP A 370 -18.13 -24.59 22.74
C ASP A 370 -17.76 -23.32 23.53
N ILE A 371 -16.50 -23.17 23.97
CA ILE A 371 -16.02 -21.97 24.65
C ILE A 371 -15.75 -20.84 23.64
N LEU A 372 -15.25 -21.17 22.46
CA LEU A 372 -14.88 -20.21 21.43
C LEU A 372 -16.09 -19.64 20.69
N ILE A 373 -17.00 -20.52 20.28
CA ILE A 373 -18.13 -20.20 19.41
C ILE A 373 -19.51 -20.53 20.01
N GLY A 374 -19.57 -20.92 21.29
CA GLY A 374 -20.81 -21.29 21.96
C GLY A 374 -21.31 -22.68 21.59
N SER A 375 -22.18 -23.25 22.42
CA SER A 375 -22.72 -24.61 22.28
C SER A 375 -23.84 -24.75 21.22
N HIS A 376 -23.93 -23.81 20.30
CA HIS A 376 -24.92 -23.86 19.24
C HIS A 376 -24.49 -24.90 18.20
N LYS A 377 -25.30 -25.96 18.03
CA LYS A 377 -25.22 -26.80 16.84
C LYS A 377 -25.34 -25.86 15.65
N MET A 378 -24.26 -25.71 14.89
CA MET A 378 -24.27 -24.83 13.72
C MET A 378 -25.42 -25.24 12.80
N PRO A 379 -26.11 -24.30 12.15
CA PRO A 379 -27.12 -24.64 11.16
C PRO A 379 -26.51 -25.63 10.15
N LYS A 380 -27.28 -26.63 9.69
CA LYS A 380 -26.77 -27.67 8.77
C LYS A 380 -26.11 -27.11 7.50
N GLU A 381 -26.51 -25.91 7.08
CA GLU A 381 -25.93 -25.17 5.95
C GLU A 381 -24.49 -24.72 6.22
N MET A 382 -24.14 -24.43 7.49
CA MET A 382 -22.77 -24.13 7.92
C MET A 382 -21.93 -25.40 8.13
N ASP A 383 -22.54 -26.53 8.52
CA ASP A 383 -21.84 -27.82 8.64
C ASP A 383 -21.34 -28.34 7.29
N ASN A 384 -22.04 -28.02 6.20
CA ASN A 384 -21.65 -28.39 4.82
C ASN A 384 -20.82 -27.31 4.12
N ASN A 385 -20.35 -26.28 4.83
CA ASN A 385 -19.50 -25.25 4.26
C ASN A 385 -18.12 -25.86 3.95
N LYS A 386 -17.69 -25.81 2.68
CA LYS A 386 -16.36 -26.34 2.28
C LYS A 386 -15.20 -25.70 3.03
N GLY A 387 -15.32 -24.41 3.37
CA GLY A 387 -14.33 -23.69 4.17
C GLY A 387 -14.25 -24.10 5.63
N HIS A 388 -15.11 -25.00 6.11
CA HIS A 388 -15.02 -25.59 7.44
C HIS A 388 -13.88 -26.61 7.49
N ASN A 389 -12.84 -26.30 8.26
CA ASN A 389 -11.62 -27.11 8.36
C ASN A 389 -11.25 -27.33 9.82
N VAL A 390 -10.86 -28.55 10.16
CA VAL A 390 -10.53 -28.92 11.55
C VAL A 390 -9.16 -29.57 11.58
N TYR A 391 -8.20 -29.08 12.37
CA TYR A 391 -6.85 -29.66 12.48
C TYR A 391 -6.48 -30.18 13.88
N TYR A 392 -7.39 -30.12 14.85
CA TYR A 392 -7.17 -30.59 16.22
C TYR A 392 -5.93 -29.97 16.90
N CYS A 393 -5.56 -28.76 16.48
CA CYS A 393 -4.33 -28.07 16.90
C CYS A 393 -3.03 -28.85 16.63
N LEU A 394 -3.04 -29.93 15.84
CA LEU A 394 -1.85 -30.76 15.59
C LEU A 394 -0.70 -29.95 14.94
N PRO A 395 -0.95 -29.12 13.91
CA PRO A 395 0.09 -28.26 13.33
C PRO A 395 0.64 -27.26 14.35
N LEU A 396 -0.24 -26.62 15.13
CA LEU A 396 0.13 -25.67 16.18
C LEU A 396 1.05 -26.31 17.22
N LEU A 397 0.65 -27.46 17.77
CA LEU A 397 1.42 -28.18 18.79
C LEU A 397 2.79 -28.60 18.26
N LEU A 398 2.85 -29.14 17.04
CA LEU A 398 4.10 -29.53 16.42
C LEU A 398 5.04 -28.32 16.20
N GLY A 399 4.47 -27.18 15.79
CA GLY A 399 5.21 -25.92 15.69
C GLY A 399 5.76 -25.43 17.03
N ILE A 400 4.97 -25.48 18.11
CA ILE A 400 5.41 -25.13 19.46
C ILE A 400 6.56 -26.05 19.91
N VAL A 401 6.44 -27.36 19.68
CA VAL A 401 7.52 -28.32 19.98
C VAL A 401 8.80 -27.96 19.23
N GLY A 402 8.71 -27.60 17.95
CA GLY A 402 9.87 -27.20 17.15
C GLY A 402 10.50 -25.89 17.60
N LEU A 403 9.68 -24.91 17.97
CA LEU A 403 10.13 -23.63 18.53
C LEU A 403 10.89 -23.84 19.84
N LEU A 404 10.32 -24.61 20.78
CA LEU A 404 10.97 -24.93 22.05
C LEU A 404 12.25 -25.73 21.82
N TRP A 405 12.19 -26.77 20.99
CA TRP A 405 13.35 -27.59 20.64
C TRP A 405 14.50 -26.75 20.09
N GLN A 406 14.22 -25.83 19.16
CA GLN A 406 15.21 -24.91 18.61
C GLN A 406 15.80 -24.01 19.70
N SER A 407 14.96 -23.49 20.59
CA SER A 407 15.37 -22.55 21.65
C SER A 407 16.27 -23.23 22.70
N TYR A 408 16.07 -24.52 22.98
CA TYR A 408 16.86 -25.28 23.94
C TYR A 408 18.13 -25.92 23.36
N ARG A 409 18.41 -25.77 22.07
CA ARG A 409 19.64 -26.30 21.40
C ARG A 409 20.89 -25.42 21.60
N GLY A 410 20.96 -24.72 22.73
CA GLY A 410 22.09 -23.88 23.13
C GLY A 410 22.27 -22.62 22.27
N LYS A 411 23.49 -22.08 22.24
CA LYS A 411 23.79 -20.77 21.60
C LYS A 411 23.52 -20.75 20.09
N LYS A 412 23.67 -21.87 19.39
CA LYS A 412 23.36 -21.94 17.95
C LYS A 412 21.85 -21.94 17.72
N GLY A 413 21.11 -22.70 18.54
CA GLY A 413 19.65 -22.77 18.52
C GLY A 413 18.99 -21.41 18.72
N ILE A 414 19.38 -20.67 19.78
CA ILE A 414 18.79 -19.35 20.06
C ILE A 414 19.02 -18.33 18.95
N ARG A 415 20.17 -18.38 18.26
CA ARG A 415 20.45 -17.50 17.11
C ARG A 415 19.57 -17.83 15.92
N GLN A 416 19.40 -19.12 15.63
CA GLN A 416 18.48 -19.57 14.58
C GLN A 416 17.03 -19.22 14.93
N PHE A 417 16.66 -19.33 16.21
CA PHE A 417 15.35 -18.90 16.71
C PHE A 417 15.11 -17.42 16.42
N TRP A 418 16.07 -16.54 16.73
CA TRP A 418 15.93 -15.12 16.44
C TRP A 418 15.73 -14.83 14.94
N VAL A 419 16.38 -15.58 14.04
CA VAL A 419 16.16 -15.43 12.60
C VAL A 419 14.72 -15.75 12.22
N VAL A 420 14.21 -16.91 12.64
CA VAL A 420 12.83 -17.35 12.30
C VAL A 420 11.79 -16.47 13.00
N PHE A 421 12.04 -16.10 14.26
CA PHE A 421 11.17 -15.23 15.03
C PHE A 421 11.03 -13.85 14.39
N PHE A 422 12.12 -13.22 13.94
CA PHE A 422 12.01 -11.93 13.28
C PHE A 422 11.40 -12.02 11.89
N LEU A 423 11.57 -13.15 11.18
CA LEU A 423 10.80 -13.39 9.96
C LEU A 423 9.30 -13.45 10.28
N PHE A 424 8.90 -14.25 11.27
CA PHE A 424 7.53 -14.37 11.77
C PHE A 424 6.93 -13.02 12.22
N PHE A 425 7.66 -12.30 13.06
CA PHE A 425 7.24 -11.00 13.60
C PHE A 425 7.08 -9.94 12.51
N MET A 426 8.08 -9.81 11.62
CA MET A 426 8.07 -8.78 10.59
C MET A 426 7.01 -9.03 9.51
N THR A 427 6.75 -10.29 9.17
CA THR A 427 5.77 -10.68 8.13
C THR A 427 4.38 -11.00 8.70
N GLY A 428 4.15 -10.71 9.98
CA GLY A 428 2.88 -10.90 10.68
C GLY A 428 2.53 -9.69 11.52
N ILE A 429 2.96 -9.70 12.78
CA ILE A 429 2.63 -8.67 13.77
C ILE A 429 3.02 -7.25 13.30
N ALA A 430 4.22 -7.07 12.72
CA ALA A 430 4.67 -5.75 12.28
C ALA A 430 3.80 -5.18 11.14
N ILE A 431 3.25 -6.03 10.26
CA ILE A 431 2.32 -5.62 9.20
C ILE A 431 1.06 -5.01 9.83
N ILE A 432 0.56 -5.57 10.94
CA ILE A 432 -0.60 -5.01 11.64
C ILE A 432 -0.30 -3.62 12.20
N LEU A 433 0.87 -3.45 12.82
CA LEU A 433 1.28 -2.16 13.37
C LEU A 433 1.38 -1.10 12.27
N TYR A 434 1.89 -1.50 11.10
CA TYR A 434 2.07 -0.64 9.93
C TYR A 434 0.75 -0.34 9.20
N LEU A 435 -0.10 -1.33 8.96
CA LEU A 435 -1.36 -1.13 8.25
C LEU A 435 -2.38 -0.34 9.09
N ASN A 436 -2.26 -0.44 10.42
CA ASN A 436 -3.16 0.18 11.40
C ASN A 436 -4.63 0.02 11.00
N GLN A 437 -5.08 -1.23 10.83
CA GLN A 437 -6.39 -1.51 10.25
C GLN A 437 -7.54 -1.05 11.15
N THR A 438 -8.58 -0.51 10.52
CA THR A 438 -9.86 -0.15 11.14
C THR A 438 -10.77 -1.39 11.25
N PRO A 439 -11.80 -1.38 12.10
CA PRO A 439 -12.90 -2.35 12.06
C PRO A 439 -13.54 -2.47 10.68
N THR A 440 -14.37 -3.51 10.49
CA THR A 440 -15.20 -3.70 9.29
C THR A 440 -14.42 -3.58 7.97
N GLN A 441 -13.31 -4.32 7.87
CA GLN A 441 -12.56 -4.41 6.61
C GLN A 441 -13.47 -4.97 5.51
N PRO A 442 -13.31 -4.53 4.24
CA PRO A 442 -14.21 -4.93 3.14
C PRO A 442 -14.11 -6.40 2.74
N ARG A 443 -13.10 -7.11 3.26
CA ARG A 443 -12.87 -8.55 3.04
C ARG A 443 -11.88 -9.07 4.07
N GLU A 444 -11.83 -10.40 4.22
CA GLU A 444 -10.80 -11.07 5.01
C GLU A 444 -9.40 -10.81 4.42
N ARG A 445 -8.39 -10.72 5.31
CA ARG A 445 -7.01 -10.29 4.97
C ARG A 445 -5.92 -11.26 5.42
N ASP A 446 -6.27 -12.52 5.59
CA ASP A 446 -5.33 -13.61 5.92
C ASP A 446 -4.08 -13.63 5.01
N TYR A 447 -4.25 -13.36 3.71
CA TYR A 447 -3.18 -13.30 2.71
C TYR A 447 -2.08 -12.27 3.05
N ALA A 448 -2.40 -11.21 3.81
CA ALA A 448 -1.42 -10.22 4.23
C ALA A 448 -0.39 -10.78 5.22
N TYR A 449 -0.70 -11.90 5.88
CA TYR A 449 0.12 -12.49 6.96
C TYR A 449 0.74 -13.84 6.57
N ALA A 450 0.55 -14.28 5.32
CA ALA A 450 1.02 -15.58 4.81
C ALA A 450 2.53 -15.80 5.06
N GLY A 451 3.34 -14.74 4.98
CA GLY A 451 4.78 -14.82 5.28
C GLY A 451 5.06 -15.30 6.71
N SER A 452 4.25 -14.90 7.69
CA SER A 452 4.40 -15.35 9.08
C SER A 452 3.94 -16.80 9.26
N PHE A 453 2.94 -17.24 8.47
CA PHE A 453 2.49 -18.63 8.47
C PHE A 453 3.56 -19.55 7.91
N TYR A 454 4.25 -19.14 6.84
CA TYR A 454 5.43 -19.84 6.33
C TYR A 454 6.58 -19.87 7.34
N ALA A 455 6.80 -18.77 8.07
CA ALA A 455 7.80 -18.75 9.15
C ALA A 455 7.44 -19.74 10.27
N PHE A 456 6.17 -19.85 10.64
CA PHE A 456 5.72 -20.84 11.63
C PHE A 456 5.81 -22.28 11.11
N ALA A 457 5.55 -22.52 9.82
CA ALA A 457 5.73 -23.83 9.19
C ALA A 457 7.19 -24.33 9.26
N ILE A 458 8.18 -23.43 9.27
CA ILE A 458 9.58 -23.80 9.53
C ILE A 458 9.73 -24.41 10.94
N TRP A 459 9.04 -23.86 11.95
CA TRP A 459 9.00 -24.46 13.29
C TRP A 459 8.24 -25.79 13.31
N ILE A 460 7.16 -25.94 12.54
CA ILE A 460 6.47 -27.23 12.39
C ILE A 460 7.46 -28.30 11.87
N GLY A 461 8.25 -27.97 10.84
CA GLY A 461 9.29 -28.86 10.33
C GLY A 461 10.36 -29.22 11.38
N MET A 462 10.79 -28.25 12.19
CA MET A 462 11.68 -28.51 13.34
C MET A 462 11.01 -29.31 14.46
N GLY A 463 9.68 -29.29 14.54
CA GLY A 463 8.88 -30.06 15.47
C GLY A 463 9.15 -31.56 15.35
N MET A 464 9.35 -32.07 14.14
CA MET A 464 9.74 -33.48 13.92
C MET A 464 11.04 -33.83 14.66
N ALA A 465 12.05 -32.97 14.60
CA ALA A 465 13.30 -33.18 15.32
C ALA A 465 13.10 -33.13 16.84
N GLY A 466 12.18 -32.29 17.31
CA GLY A 466 11.73 -32.25 18.70
C GLY A 466 11.07 -33.54 19.15
N VAL A 467 10.09 -34.03 18.40
CA VAL A 467 9.38 -35.29 18.65
C VAL A 467 10.36 -36.48 18.65
N ALA A 468 11.24 -36.57 17.64
CA ALA A 468 12.26 -37.61 17.57
C ALA A 468 13.17 -37.62 18.81
N GLN A 469 13.55 -36.44 19.31
CA GLN A 469 14.34 -36.32 20.53
C GLN A 469 13.55 -36.69 21.79
N LEU A 470 12.28 -36.31 21.89
CA LEU A 470 11.41 -36.71 22.99
C LEU A 470 11.23 -38.24 23.04
N LEU A 471 10.97 -38.87 21.89
CA LEU A 471 10.88 -40.33 21.77
C LEU A 471 12.18 -41.03 22.19
N ARG A 472 13.34 -40.48 21.80
CA ARG A 472 14.64 -41.03 22.21
C ARG A 472 14.88 -40.91 23.71
N ASN A 473 14.56 -39.76 24.29
CA ASN A 473 14.88 -39.46 25.69
C ASN A 473 13.90 -40.12 26.67
N TYR A 474 12.59 -40.08 26.38
CA TYR A 474 11.55 -40.56 27.28
C TYR A 474 11.11 -41.99 26.97
N CYS A 475 10.95 -42.35 25.69
CA CYS A 475 10.55 -43.70 25.28
C CYS A 475 11.73 -44.66 25.09
N LYS A 476 12.98 -44.18 25.25
CA LYS A 476 14.24 -44.97 25.16
C LYS A 476 14.40 -45.75 23.84
N LEU A 477 13.75 -45.32 22.77
CA LEU A 477 13.89 -45.91 21.44
C LEU A 477 15.28 -45.59 20.87
N LYS A 478 16.06 -46.62 20.49
CA LYS A 478 17.48 -46.46 20.08
C LYS A 478 17.69 -46.30 18.57
N GLU A 479 17.00 -47.09 17.74
CA GLU A 479 17.28 -47.20 16.29
C GLU A 479 16.17 -46.60 15.39
N LEU A 480 14.90 -46.63 15.82
CA LEU A 480 13.74 -46.14 15.05
C LEU A 480 13.14 -44.73 15.34
N PRO A 481 13.60 -43.91 16.32
CA PRO A 481 12.88 -42.67 16.69
C PRO A 481 12.64 -41.70 15.54
N ALA A 482 13.63 -41.55 14.65
CA ALA A 482 13.54 -40.60 13.54
C ALA A 482 12.56 -41.05 12.46
N ALA A 483 12.51 -42.35 12.16
CA ALA A 483 11.58 -42.91 11.19
C ALA A 483 10.14 -42.85 11.69
N ILE A 484 9.91 -43.24 12.96
CA ILE A 484 8.60 -43.16 13.61
C ILE A 484 8.14 -41.71 13.73
N ALA A 485 9.01 -40.81 14.20
CA ALA A 485 8.67 -39.39 14.30
C ALA A 485 8.33 -38.79 12.93
N SER A 486 9.08 -39.15 11.88
CA SER A 486 8.80 -38.69 10.52
C SER A 486 7.45 -39.18 10.02
N LEU A 487 7.12 -40.46 10.21
CA LEU A 487 5.84 -41.03 9.80
C LEU A 487 4.66 -40.39 10.54
N VAL A 488 4.75 -40.26 11.86
CA VAL A 488 3.70 -39.65 12.69
C VAL A 488 3.52 -38.16 12.35
N CYS A 489 4.62 -37.42 12.18
CA CYS A 489 4.54 -36.00 11.82
C CYS A 489 4.02 -35.79 10.39
N LEU A 490 4.17 -36.77 9.49
CA LEU A 490 3.64 -36.69 8.12
C LEU A 490 2.11 -36.80 8.07
N LEU A 491 1.48 -37.39 9.10
CA LEU A 491 0.02 -37.39 9.22
C LEU A 491 -0.56 -35.97 9.36
N VAL A 492 0.21 -35.02 9.92
CA VAL A 492 -0.23 -33.63 10.09
C VAL A 492 -0.47 -32.93 8.75
N PRO A 493 0.50 -32.79 7.82
CA PRO A 493 0.25 -32.18 6.52
C PRO A 493 -0.71 -32.99 5.64
N VAL A 494 -0.76 -34.33 5.78
CA VAL A 494 -1.76 -35.15 5.07
C VAL A 494 -3.17 -34.82 5.52
N GLN A 495 -3.38 -34.66 6.83
CA GLN A 495 -4.65 -34.27 7.41
C GLN A 495 -5.06 -32.86 6.98
N MET A 496 -4.12 -31.90 7.00
CA MET A 496 -4.39 -30.55 6.51
C MET A 496 -4.79 -30.56 5.03
N ALA A 497 -4.03 -31.25 4.18
CA ALA A 497 -4.34 -31.36 2.76
C ALA A 497 -5.69 -32.04 2.51
N GLY A 498 -6.05 -33.06 3.29
CA GLY A 498 -7.34 -33.74 3.17
C GLY A 498 -8.53 -32.89 3.60
N GLN A 499 -8.35 -31.93 4.50
CA GLN A 499 -9.39 -30.97 4.88
C GLN A 499 -9.52 -29.83 3.86
N THR A 500 -8.40 -29.34 3.32
CA THR A 500 -8.39 -28.11 2.49
C THR A 500 -8.32 -28.34 0.99
N TRP A 501 -8.49 -29.57 0.50
CA TRP A 501 -8.33 -29.81 -0.95
C TRP A 501 -9.53 -29.26 -1.74
N ASP A 502 -10.74 -29.45 -1.22
CA ASP A 502 -11.99 -29.11 -1.89
C ASP A 502 -12.36 -27.62 -1.77
N ASP A 503 -11.95 -26.94 -0.70
CA ASP A 503 -12.17 -25.50 -0.51
C ASP A 503 -11.19 -24.63 -1.33
N HIS A 504 -10.00 -25.16 -1.65
CA HIS A 504 -9.02 -24.53 -2.53
C HIS A 504 -9.21 -24.84 -4.01
N ASP A 505 -10.04 -25.84 -4.37
CA ASP A 505 -10.39 -26.09 -5.76
C ASP A 505 -11.22 -24.92 -6.33
N ARG A 506 -10.72 -24.33 -7.41
CA ARG A 506 -11.35 -23.22 -8.13
C ARG A 506 -11.76 -23.60 -9.56
N SER A 507 -11.62 -24.86 -9.95
CA SER A 507 -11.86 -25.34 -11.31
C SER A 507 -13.27 -25.03 -11.83
N GLY A 508 -14.29 -25.03 -10.96
CA GLY A 508 -15.68 -24.70 -11.30
C GLY A 508 -16.12 -23.27 -11.01
N ARG A 509 -15.23 -22.32 -10.70
CA ARG A 509 -15.62 -20.96 -10.28
C ARG A 509 -15.77 -20.00 -11.48
N TYR A 510 -16.90 -20.10 -12.17
CA TYR A 510 -17.22 -19.28 -13.35
C TYR A 510 -18.10 -18.05 -13.06
N VAL A 511 -18.60 -17.89 -11.84
CA VAL A 511 -19.60 -16.87 -11.47
C VAL A 511 -19.22 -15.46 -11.93
N CYS A 512 -17.96 -15.02 -11.74
CA CYS A 512 -17.56 -13.68 -12.19
C CYS A 512 -17.63 -13.54 -13.71
N ARG A 513 -17.07 -14.50 -14.46
CA ARG A 513 -17.14 -14.49 -15.93
C ARG A 513 -18.60 -14.48 -16.38
N ASP A 514 -19.40 -15.42 -15.90
CA ASP A 514 -20.80 -15.62 -16.33
C ASP A 514 -21.67 -14.41 -15.95
N PHE A 515 -21.45 -13.83 -14.77
CA PHE A 515 -22.12 -12.59 -14.34
C PHE A 515 -21.86 -11.45 -15.32
N GLY A 516 -20.59 -11.20 -15.67
CA GLY A 516 -20.24 -10.16 -16.63
C GLY A 516 -20.81 -10.44 -18.01
N GLN A 517 -20.77 -11.69 -18.46
CA GLN A 517 -21.30 -12.09 -19.76
C GLN A 517 -22.82 -11.92 -19.83
N ASN A 518 -23.55 -12.28 -18.78
CA ASN A 518 -25.00 -12.10 -18.69
C ASN A 518 -25.40 -10.61 -18.74
N TYR A 519 -24.66 -9.74 -18.06
CA TYR A 519 -24.89 -8.30 -18.12
C TYR A 519 -24.68 -7.77 -19.55
N LEU A 520 -23.57 -8.13 -20.19
CA LEU A 520 -23.27 -7.71 -21.55
C LEU A 520 -24.31 -8.24 -22.56
N MET A 521 -24.77 -9.48 -22.41
CA MET A 521 -25.84 -10.07 -23.25
C MET A 521 -27.18 -9.33 -23.15
N SER A 522 -27.47 -8.67 -22.02
CA SER A 522 -28.72 -7.93 -21.83
C SER A 522 -28.77 -6.58 -22.57
N THR A 523 -27.64 -6.09 -23.07
CA THR A 523 -27.56 -4.82 -23.79
C THR A 523 -27.95 -4.97 -25.26
N GLN A 524 -28.42 -3.89 -25.89
CA GLN A 524 -28.85 -3.88 -27.29
C GLN A 524 -27.78 -4.45 -28.22
N GLU A 525 -28.16 -5.31 -29.18
CA GLU A 525 -27.22 -5.96 -30.12
C GLU A 525 -26.56 -5.00 -31.11
N SER A 526 -27.11 -3.80 -31.29
CA SER A 526 -26.60 -2.79 -32.21
C SER A 526 -26.66 -1.40 -31.58
N GLY A 527 -25.89 -0.46 -32.16
CA GLY A 527 -25.85 0.93 -31.70
C GLY A 527 -24.81 1.24 -30.63
N ASN A 528 -23.86 0.32 -30.36
CA ASN A 528 -22.75 0.50 -29.41
C ASN A 528 -23.23 0.97 -28.03
N PRO A 529 -24.00 0.15 -27.30
CA PRO A 529 -24.64 0.58 -26.07
C PRO A 529 -23.63 0.93 -24.98
N ILE A 530 -24.03 1.82 -24.08
CA ILE A 530 -23.24 2.24 -22.91
C ILE A 530 -23.86 1.59 -21.68
N LEU A 531 -23.05 0.85 -20.92
CA LEU A 531 -23.43 0.22 -19.66
C LEU A 531 -22.78 0.98 -18.52
N PHE A 532 -23.60 1.64 -17.70
CA PHE A 532 -23.13 2.37 -16.51
C PHE A 532 -23.05 1.43 -15.30
N THR A 533 -21.93 1.46 -14.60
CA THR A 533 -21.65 0.66 -13.40
C THR A 533 -21.23 1.55 -12.24
N ASN A 534 -21.33 1.05 -11.01
CA ASN A 534 -21.10 1.87 -9.81
C ASN A 534 -19.76 1.60 -9.13
N GLY A 535 -19.13 0.43 -9.29
CA GLY A 535 -17.88 0.13 -8.60
C GLY A 535 -17.10 -1.07 -9.15
N ASP A 536 -16.16 -1.55 -8.35
CA ASP A 536 -15.21 -2.58 -8.78
C ASP A 536 -15.91 -3.94 -9.04
N ASN A 537 -16.87 -4.31 -8.18
CA ASN A 537 -17.47 -5.64 -8.18
C ASN A 537 -18.40 -5.90 -9.38
N ASP A 538 -19.05 -4.87 -9.91
CA ASP A 538 -19.88 -4.95 -11.12
C ASP A 538 -19.08 -4.63 -12.38
N THR A 539 -18.07 -3.75 -12.30
CA THR A 539 -17.27 -3.34 -13.46
C THR A 539 -16.22 -4.37 -13.89
N PHE A 540 -15.44 -4.90 -12.95
CA PHE A 540 -14.29 -5.75 -13.31
C PHE A 540 -14.68 -7.04 -14.03
N PRO A 541 -15.79 -7.72 -13.69
CA PRO A 541 -16.24 -8.87 -14.46
C PRO A 541 -16.62 -8.52 -15.91
N LEU A 542 -17.15 -7.31 -16.15
CA LEU A 542 -17.47 -6.85 -17.50
C LEU A 542 -16.19 -6.59 -18.28
N TRP A 543 -15.25 -5.82 -17.71
CA TRP A 543 -13.95 -5.57 -18.34
C TRP A 543 -13.18 -6.86 -18.64
N TYR A 544 -13.22 -7.85 -17.74
CA TYR A 544 -12.64 -9.17 -18.02
C TYR A 544 -13.21 -9.80 -19.30
N ASN A 545 -14.55 -9.81 -19.46
CA ASN A 545 -15.18 -10.38 -20.65
C ASN A 545 -14.85 -9.58 -21.92
N LEU A 546 -14.76 -8.25 -21.82
CA LEU A 546 -14.37 -7.40 -22.96
C LEU A 546 -12.91 -7.62 -23.37
N GLU A 547 -11.99 -7.63 -22.40
CA GLU A 547 -10.53 -7.62 -22.62
C GLU A 547 -9.95 -9.01 -22.88
N THR A 548 -10.47 -10.04 -22.21
CA THR A 548 -9.89 -11.40 -22.21
C THR A 548 -10.73 -12.39 -23.00
N GLU A 549 -12.05 -12.38 -22.83
CA GLU A 549 -12.96 -13.27 -23.57
C GLU A 549 -13.36 -12.68 -24.94
N GLU A 550 -12.97 -11.43 -25.21
CA GLU A 550 -13.31 -10.65 -26.42
C GLU A 550 -14.83 -10.63 -26.72
N PHE A 551 -15.66 -10.73 -25.68
CA PHE A 551 -17.11 -10.82 -25.78
C PHE A 551 -17.76 -9.44 -25.68
N ARG A 552 -18.61 -9.08 -26.65
CA ARG A 552 -19.35 -7.80 -26.69
C ARG A 552 -18.46 -6.56 -26.60
N THR A 553 -17.34 -6.57 -27.32
CA THR A 553 -16.37 -5.46 -27.41
C THR A 553 -16.92 -4.17 -28.05
N ASP A 554 -18.17 -4.20 -28.52
CA ASP A 554 -18.97 -3.04 -28.96
C ASP A 554 -19.58 -2.25 -27.78
N VAL A 555 -19.78 -2.88 -26.62
CA VAL A 555 -20.39 -2.28 -25.43
C VAL A 555 -19.39 -1.40 -24.69
N ARG A 556 -19.76 -0.16 -24.37
CA ARG A 556 -18.95 0.71 -23.51
C ARG A 556 -19.31 0.52 -22.04
N THR A 557 -18.44 -0.11 -21.26
CA THR A 557 -18.60 -0.14 -19.79
C THR A 557 -18.03 1.13 -19.16
N CYS A 558 -18.89 1.91 -18.50
CA CYS A 558 -18.55 3.20 -17.88
C CYS A 558 -18.79 3.14 -16.35
N ASN A 559 -17.70 3.11 -15.59
CA ASN A 559 -17.74 3.13 -14.13
C ASN A 559 -17.91 4.56 -13.61
N LEU A 560 -19.06 4.82 -12.98
CA LEU A 560 -19.44 6.13 -12.47
C LEU A 560 -18.56 6.64 -11.34
N SER A 561 -17.98 5.74 -10.53
CA SER A 561 -17.03 6.13 -9.47
C SER A 561 -15.71 6.63 -10.07
N TYR A 562 -15.30 6.11 -11.23
CA TYR A 562 -14.11 6.59 -11.93
C TYR A 562 -14.42 7.78 -12.86
N LEU A 563 -15.65 7.94 -13.34
CA LEU A 563 -16.05 9.08 -14.20
C LEU A 563 -15.91 10.46 -13.54
N GLN A 564 -15.58 10.49 -12.25
CA GLN A 564 -15.24 11.69 -11.50
C GLN A 564 -13.77 12.10 -11.64
N THR A 565 -12.93 11.27 -12.27
CA THR A 565 -11.50 11.54 -12.45
C THR A 565 -11.19 11.92 -13.90
N ASP A 566 -10.25 12.83 -14.06
CA ASP A 566 -9.80 13.34 -15.36
C ASP A 566 -9.30 12.24 -16.30
N TRP A 567 -8.42 11.35 -15.79
CA TRP A 567 -7.84 10.25 -16.56
C TRP A 567 -8.89 9.27 -17.10
N TYR A 568 -10.00 9.06 -16.38
CA TYR A 568 -11.04 8.14 -16.82
C TYR A 568 -11.99 8.80 -17.81
N ILE A 569 -12.27 10.10 -17.66
CA ILE A 569 -12.99 10.89 -18.67
C ILE A 569 -12.20 10.87 -19.99
N ASP A 570 -10.88 11.06 -19.94
CA ASP A 570 -10.01 10.94 -21.12
C ASP A 570 -10.08 9.55 -21.77
N GLN A 571 -10.13 8.48 -20.97
CA GLN A 571 -10.33 7.12 -21.47
C GLN A 571 -11.68 6.94 -22.17
N MET A 572 -12.76 7.48 -21.60
CA MET A 572 -14.10 7.39 -22.18
C MET A 572 -14.22 8.18 -23.50
N LYS A 573 -13.41 9.23 -23.67
CA LYS A 573 -13.32 10.01 -24.91
C LYS A 573 -12.50 9.33 -26.02
N ARG A 574 -12.01 8.12 -25.78
CA ARG A 574 -11.27 7.34 -26.78
C ARG A 574 -12.07 6.11 -27.23
N PRO A 575 -11.98 5.71 -28.50
CA PRO A 575 -12.45 4.41 -28.93
C PRO A 575 -11.78 3.29 -28.12
N ALA A 576 -12.52 2.25 -27.78
CA ALA A 576 -11.98 1.03 -27.17
C ALA A 576 -12.57 -0.16 -27.91
N TYR A 577 -11.68 -0.92 -28.55
CA TYR A 577 -12.07 -2.02 -29.44
C TYR A 577 -13.07 -1.55 -30.51
N ASN A 578 -14.26 -2.16 -30.55
CA ASN A 578 -15.33 -1.84 -31.48
C ASN A 578 -16.25 -0.72 -30.95
N SER A 579 -16.10 -0.33 -29.69
CA SER A 579 -16.88 0.75 -29.08
C SER A 579 -16.30 2.12 -29.46
N PRO A 580 -17.09 3.05 -30.02
CA PRO A 580 -16.65 4.42 -30.28
C PRO A 580 -16.40 5.18 -28.97
N ALA A 581 -15.80 6.37 -29.09
CA ALA A 581 -15.70 7.30 -27.97
C ALA A 581 -17.08 7.71 -27.46
N LEU A 582 -17.21 7.93 -26.16
CA LEU A 582 -18.41 8.54 -25.59
C LEU A 582 -18.59 9.97 -26.11
N PRO A 583 -19.83 10.46 -26.27
CA PRO A 583 -20.12 11.79 -26.79
C PRO A 583 -19.89 12.89 -25.73
N ILE A 584 -18.71 12.91 -25.11
CA ILE A 584 -18.29 13.90 -24.13
C ILE A 584 -17.60 15.04 -24.88
N THR A 585 -18.20 16.23 -24.86
CA THR A 585 -17.74 17.41 -25.61
C THR A 585 -16.81 18.32 -24.83
N TRP A 586 -16.69 18.13 -23.51
CA TRP A 586 -15.80 18.92 -22.65
C TRP A 586 -14.32 18.73 -23.02
N ASN A 587 -13.54 19.79 -22.90
CA ASN A 587 -12.09 19.77 -23.05
C ASN A 587 -11.42 19.36 -21.74
N HIS A 588 -10.22 18.77 -21.82
CA HIS A 588 -9.51 18.28 -20.63
C HIS A 588 -9.24 19.41 -19.61
N SER A 589 -8.98 20.63 -20.09
CA SER A 589 -8.86 21.83 -19.24
C SER A 589 -10.06 22.12 -18.34
N GLU A 590 -11.27 21.67 -18.70
CA GLU A 590 -12.52 21.92 -17.99
C GLU A 590 -12.79 20.94 -16.86
N TYR A 591 -12.21 19.74 -16.88
CA TYR A 591 -12.41 18.69 -15.88
C TYR A 591 -11.13 18.12 -15.26
N ARG A 592 -9.95 18.64 -15.64
CA ARG A 592 -8.68 18.27 -15.00
C ARG A 592 -8.74 18.51 -13.48
N GLU A 593 -7.97 17.72 -12.74
CA GLU A 593 -7.82 17.88 -11.29
C GLU A 593 -7.52 19.36 -10.91
N GLY A 594 -8.19 19.88 -9.88
CA GLY A 594 -8.14 21.28 -9.47
C GLY A 594 -9.03 22.25 -10.26
N THR A 595 -9.67 21.83 -11.34
CA THR A 595 -10.67 22.63 -12.09
C THR A 595 -12.04 21.99 -11.94
N ASN A 596 -13.08 22.77 -11.59
CA ASN A 596 -14.48 22.33 -11.56
C ASN A 596 -14.71 21.02 -10.76
N GLU A 597 -13.93 20.77 -9.71
CA GLU A 597 -14.00 19.52 -8.91
C GLU A 597 -15.38 19.29 -8.29
N TYR A 598 -16.12 20.38 -8.07
CA TYR A 598 -17.50 20.34 -7.63
C TYR A 598 -18.32 21.40 -8.39
N VAL A 599 -19.26 20.93 -9.21
CA VAL A 599 -20.22 21.77 -9.91
C VAL A 599 -21.60 21.49 -9.35
N SER A 600 -22.15 22.44 -8.58
CA SER A 600 -23.54 22.33 -8.13
C SER A 600 -24.48 22.54 -9.32
N ILE A 601 -25.31 21.54 -9.58
CA ILE A 601 -26.38 21.67 -10.57
C ILE A 601 -27.53 22.41 -9.89
N HIS A 602 -27.90 23.56 -10.44
CA HIS A 602 -29.01 24.40 -10.00
C HIS A 602 -30.09 24.46 -11.09
N PRO A 603 -30.99 23.44 -11.16
CA PRO A 603 -32.01 23.38 -12.21
C PRO A 603 -32.91 24.61 -12.27
N GLU A 604 -33.08 25.31 -11.15
CA GLU A 604 -33.83 26.56 -11.03
C GLU A 604 -33.29 27.68 -11.93
N TYR A 605 -31.99 27.70 -12.20
CA TYR A 605 -31.37 28.71 -13.06
C TYR A 605 -31.62 28.46 -14.55
N LYS A 606 -32.01 27.24 -14.93
CA LYS A 606 -32.30 26.93 -16.35
C LYS A 606 -33.37 27.86 -16.92
N LYS A 607 -34.43 28.13 -16.16
CA LYS A 607 -35.49 29.05 -16.58
C LYS A 607 -34.97 30.47 -16.78
N GLN A 608 -34.10 30.94 -15.88
CA GLN A 608 -33.49 32.27 -15.99
C GLN A 608 -32.53 32.36 -17.19
N ILE A 609 -31.76 31.31 -17.46
CA ILE A 609 -30.87 31.21 -18.62
C ILE A 609 -31.68 31.19 -19.93
N ASP A 610 -32.75 30.38 -20.00
CA ASP A 610 -33.64 30.34 -21.16
C ASP A 610 -34.32 31.70 -21.41
N GLU A 611 -34.71 32.41 -20.36
CA GLU A 611 -35.27 33.77 -20.45
C GLU A 611 -34.22 34.78 -20.96
N MET A 612 -33.00 34.74 -20.41
CA MET A 612 -31.87 35.59 -20.84
C MET A 612 -31.48 35.33 -22.30
N TYR A 613 -31.52 34.08 -22.76
CA TYR A 613 -31.23 33.73 -24.16
C TYR A 613 -32.43 33.86 -25.10
N GLY A 614 -33.62 34.13 -24.56
CA GLY A 614 -34.86 34.31 -25.32
C GLY A 614 -35.45 33.00 -25.90
N ILE A 615 -35.12 31.87 -25.29
CA ILE A 615 -35.53 30.51 -25.72
C ILE A 615 -36.96 30.18 -25.24
N THR A 616 -37.39 30.75 -24.11
CA THR A 616 -38.76 30.57 -23.62
C THR A 616 -39.81 31.26 -24.51
N ASN A 617 -40.89 30.52 -24.81
CA ASN A 617 -42.10 31.00 -25.49
C ASN A 617 -43.04 31.81 -24.57
N THR A 618 -42.48 32.60 -23.65
CA THR A 618 -43.26 33.51 -22.80
C THR A 618 -43.68 34.72 -23.63
N LYS A 619 -44.95 35.11 -23.54
CA LYS A 619 -45.57 36.25 -24.26
C LYS A 619 -44.93 37.61 -23.97
N ASP A 620 -43.93 37.66 -23.08
CA ASP A 620 -43.31 38.88 -22.58
C ASP A 620 -41.83 38.99 -22.99
N ARG A 621 -41.57 38.83 -24.30
CA ARG A 621 -40.22 39.00 -24.89
C ARG A 621 -39.64 40.41 -24.66
N SER A 622 -40.48 41.36 -24.25
CA SER A 622 -40.22 42.77 -23.93
C SER A 622 -39.61 43.02 -22.54
N ALA A 623 -39.66 42.05 -21.61
CA ALA A 623 -39.24 42.28 -20.22
C ALA A 623 -37.71 42.28 -20.01
N ILE A 624 -36.92 41.76 -20.97
CA ILE A 624 -35.46 41.71 -20.88
C ILE A 624 -34.89 42.63 -21.96
N PRO A 625 -34.18 43.71 -21.57
CA PRO A 625 -33.73 44.69 -22.53
C PRO A 625 -32.67 44.09 -23.49
N PRO A 626 -32.66 44.48 -24.77
CA PRO A 626 -31.86 43.81 -25.82
C PRO A 626 -30.35 43.75 -25.54
N ASN A 627 -29.82 44.77 -24.87
CA ASN A 627 -28.44 44.85 -24.42
C ASN A 627 -28.05 43.69 -23.50
N VAL A 628 -28.94 43.26 -22.59
CA VAL A 628 -28.67 42.14 -21.68
C VAL A 628 -28.55 40.83 -22.45
N ARG A 629 -29.36 40.61 -23.50
CA ARG A 629 -29.22 39.41 -24.34
C ARG A 629 -27.91 39.39 -25.13
N GLU A 630 -27.52 40.55 -25.64
CA GLU A 630 -26.29 40.71 -26.40
C GLU A 630 -25.05 40.57 -25.51
N ASP A 631 -25.08 41.15 -24.30
CA ASP A 631 -24.03 41.02 -23.30
C ASP A 631 -23.89 39.57 -22.80
N VAL A 632 -25.00 38.87 -22.59
CA VAL A 632 -24.99 37.45 -22.20
C VAL A 632 -24.38 36.59 -23.31
N ARG A 633 -24.77 36.78 -24.57
CA ARG A 633 -24.17 36.03 -25.70
C ARG A 633 -22.70 36.38 -25.92
N LYS A 634 -22.30 37.62 -25.66
CA LYS A 634 -20.91 38.06 -25.73
C LYS A 634 -20.06 37.46 -24.60
N ALA A 635 -20.63 37.29 -23.42
CA ALA A 635 -19.94 36.73 -22.26
C ALA A 635 -19.88 35.18 -22.28
N PHE A 636 -20.93 34.52 -22.76
CA PHE A 636 -21.12 33.07 -22.63
C PHE A 636 -21.28 32.32 -23.97
N GLY A 637 -21.26 33.02 -25.10
CA GLY A 637 -21.43 32.44 -26.45
C GLY A 637 -22.89 32.36 -26.91
N ASP A 638 -23.08 31.98 -28.18
CA ASP A 638 -24.41 31.94 -28.82
C ASP A 638 -25.28 30.75 -28.37
N ASN A 639 -24.66 29.70 -27.85
CA ASN A 639 -25.35 28.54 -27.30
C ASN A 639 -25.36 28.62 -25.76
N PRO A 640 -26.54 28.67 -25.12
CA PRO A 640 -26.62 28.63 -23.65
C PRO A 640 -26.26 27.28 -23.02
N TYR A 641 -25.97 26.24 -23.82
CA TYR A 641 -25.83 24.86 -23.39
C TYR A 641 -24.57 24.14 -23.90
#